data_AF-A0AAW2NGX3-F1
#
_entry.id   AF-A0AAW2NGX3-F1
#
_cell.length_a   1.000
_cell.length_b   1.000
_cell.length_c   1.000
_cell.angle_alpha   90.00
_cell.angle_beta   90.00
_cell.angle_gamma   90.00
#
_symmetry.space_group_name_H-M   'P 1'
#
loop_
_entity.id
_entity.type
_entity.pdbx_description
1 polymer ?
#
loop_
_entity_poly.entity_id
_entity_poly.type
_entity_poly.pdbx_seq_one_letter_code
_entity_poly.pdbx_strand_id
1 'polypeptide(L)'
;MDTINSFKGYGKVDDLEQAAFRSRIRKRIIILAISSLLLIALIIGVVAGTVVHNNNKSDSADVPSTQTSPPAALKSICSVTQYPDSCYSSLGSSNSSDPEKIFQFSLSVVMGALEKVSTFPDEFMNKTDDPFVKEALSVCGTVLNDAVDSLNDSISAMNVGGGEKLLSVPRISDLQTWLSTVVTDQETCFDALEEVNATFVEEIKLLMKNSTEFASNSLAIVSKLLGFLGDFKIPIHRRLLGAEESGFPSWVEAGDRRLLQASTPKPDVTVAKDGSGDVRTLKEAVARIPKKSKRRFVIYVKAGEYVENVVLDKSYWNVMIYGDGKTATVISGSKNFVDGTPTFSTATFAVAGKGFIARDIGFKNTAGAIKHQAVALRSGSDQSVFYRCLFDAFQDTLYAHSNRQFYRECDITGTIDFIFGDSAVVFQNCNILPRQPLPNQFVTITAQGKKDPNQNTGISIQRCVISPLDRLTAPTYLGRPWKDFSTTVIMQTNIGGFLSPLGWISWVSNVDPPRSIFYAEYQNTGPGSSTRNRVKWAGGKIQISLAHTNDFSSVLQHPTASLYSSSSPSLKSQLLLRFLNTTAAPNPSSSDSMASDYSSAPVKLDSINPKVLECEYAVRGEIVTLAQKLQEELKKNPGSHPFDEILYCNIGNPQSLGQQPITFFREVLALCDHPAILDKAETQGLFSADSIERAFQILDQIPGRATGAYSHSQGIKGLRDTIAAGIEARDGFPADPNDIFLTDGASPALLIRSKNDGILCPIPQYPLYSASIALHGGTLVPYYLDEATGWGLEISDLKNQLETAKARGISVRALVVINPGNPTGQQIVDFCKKEGLVLLADEVYQENIYVPDKQFHSFKKVARSMGYGEKDISLVSFQSVSKGYYGECGKRGGYMEVTGFSPEIREQIYKVASVNLCSNISGQILASLVMNPPKKLEEAFNGLEGVTCNRAEGAMYLFPRIELPKKAIEAAKAVNTAPDAFYARRLLNATGIVVVPGSGFGQVPGTWHFRCTILPQEDRIPAIISRLTEFHKGFMDEFRG
;
A
#
# COMPACT_ATOMS: atom_id res chain seq x y z
N MET A 1 38.76 -15.53 47.57
CA MET A 1 38.64 -14.22 48.23
C MET A 1 38.04 -13.24 47.24
N ASP A 2 36.73 -13.02 47.09
CA ASP A 2 35.52 -13.10 47.97
C ASP A 2 34.99 -11.71 48.37
N THR A 3 33.68 -11.42 48.39
CA THR A 3 32.54 -11.96 47.60
C THR A 3 31.39 -10.92 47.60
N ILE A 4 30.30 -11.18 46.86
CA ILE A 4 29.07 -10.37 46.79
C ILE A 4 28.18 -10.59 48.04
N ASN A 5 27.42 -9.57 48.49
CA ASN A 5 26.08 -9.65 49.12
C ASN A 5 25.62 -8.28 49.69
N SER A 6 24.34 -7.94 49.91
CA SER A 6 23.03 -8.56 49.56
C SER A 6 21.93 -7.48 49.56
N PHE A 7 20.83 -7.72 48.84
CA PHE A 7 19.56 -6.98 49.00
C PHE A 7 18.96 -7.16 50.42
N LYS A 8 18.08 -6.23 50.82
CA LYS A 8 17.06 -6.43 51.87
C LYS A 8 15.68 -6.37 51.24
N GLY A 9 14.86 -7.39 51.47
CA GLY A 9 13.48 -7.46 50.95
C GLY A 9 12.47 -6.68 51.79
N TYR A 10 11.46 -6.09 51.14
CA TYR A 10 10.26 -5.61 51.81
C TYR A 10 9.35 -6.79 52.14
N GLY A 11 9.08 -7.00 53.43
CA GLY A 11 8.18 -8.04 53.94
C GLY A 11 7.13 -7.47 54.88
N LYS A 12 5.91 -8.03 54.80
CA LYS A 12 4.68 -7.62 55.50
C LYS A 12 4.10 -6.25 55.09
N VAL A 13 3.03 -6.32 54.31
CA VAL A 13 1.96 -5.31 54.29
C VAL A 13 1.08 -5.55 55.51
N ASP A 14 0.54 -4.51 56.14
CA ASP A 14 -0.37 -4.64 57.28
C ASP A 14 -1.75 -5.17 56.82
N ASP A 15 -2.22 -6.24 57.46
CA ASP A 15 -3.53 -6.85 57.20
C ASP A 15 -4.69 -5.88 57.49
N LEU A 16 -4.50 -4.93 58.42
CA LEU A 16 -5.50 -3.89 58.74
C LEU A 16 -5.72 -2.91 57.57
N GLU A 17 -4.66 -2.52 56.86
CA GLU A 17 -4.80 -1.66 55.68
C GLU A 17 -5.51 -2.38 54.53
N GLN A 18 -5.19 -3.67 54.29
CA GLN A 18 -5.88 -4.45 53.27
C GLN A 18 -7.37 -4.64 53.61
N ALA A 19 -7.73 -4.86 54.88
CA ALA A 19 -9.12 -4.94 55.30
C ALA A 19 -9.87 -3.61 55.06
N ALA A 20 -9.27 -2.48 55.41
CA ALA A 20 -9.82 -1.15 55.17
C ALA A 20 -10.04 -0.88 53.66
N PHE A 21 -9.05 -1.21 52.83
CA PHE A 21 -9.11 -1.06 51.36
C PHE A 21 -10.23 -1.90 50.73
N ARG A 22 -10.34 -3.19 51.09
CA ARG A 22 -11.42 -4.08 50.62
C ARG A 22 -12.82 -3.57 51.00
N SER A 23 -12.97 -2.94 52.17
CA SER A 23 -14.25 -2.33 52.58
C SER A 23 -14.66 -1.12 51.72
N ARG A 24 -13.69 -0.26 51.35
CA ARG A 24 -13.91 0.91 50.48
C ARG A 24 -14.30 0.50 49.06
N ILE A 25 -13.68 -0.56 48.53
CA ILE A 25 -14.03 -1.13 47.22
C ILE A 25 -15.45 -1.71 47.24
N ARG A 26 -15.81 -2.53 48.23
CA ARG A 26 -17.18 -3.08 48.33
C ARG A 26 -18.24 -1.98 48.41
N LYS A 27 -18.02 -0.90 49.17
CA LYS A 27 -18.93 0.25 49.19
C LYS A 27 -19.07 0.94 47.82
N ARG A 28 -17.97 1.13 47.08
CA ARG A 28 -18.02 1.69 45.70
C ARG A 28 -18.78 0.79 44.73
N ILE A 29 -18.59 -0.52 44.77
CA ILE A 29 -19.31 -1.49 43.91
C ILE A 29 -20.81 -1.47 44.22
N ILE A 30 -21.20 -1.44 45.50
CA ILE A 30 -22.62 -1.37 45.91
C ILE A 30 -23.27 -0.05 45.44
N ILE A 31 -22.56 1.09 45.58
CA ILE A 31 -23.04 2.38 45.08
C ILE A 31 -23.26 2.33 43.56
N LEU A 32 -22.27 1.82 42.80
CA LEU A 32 -22.39 1.69 41.35
C LEU A 32 -23.58 0.81 40.94
N ALA A 33 -23.77 -0.35 41.60
CA ALA A 33 -24.90 -1.23 41.32
C ALA A 33 -26.27 -0.57 41.60
N ILE A 34 -26.39 0.18 42.70
CA ILE A 34 -27.61 0.93 43.03
C ILE A 34 -27.85 2.07 42.03
N SER A 35 -26.81 2.82 41.64
CA SER A 35 -26.90 3.85 40.60
C SER A 35 -27.31 3.27 39.24
N SER A 36 -26.80 2.10 38.86
CA SER A 36 -27.21 1.40 37.62
C SER A 36 -28.68 0.96 37.67
N LEU A 37 -29.14 0.41 38.80
CA LEU A 37 -30.56 0.04 38.97
C LEU A 37 -31.50 1.25 38.94
N LEU A 38 -31.11 2.36 39.57
CA LEU A 38 -31.87 3.61 39.52
C LEU A 38 -31.91 4.20 38.09
N LEU A 39 -30.81 4.12 37.33
CA LEU A 39 -30.78 4.55 35.93
C LEU A 39 -31.71 3.68 35.06
N ILE A 40 -31.70 2.36 35.25
CA ILE A 40 -32.61 1.44 34.53
C ILE A 40 -34.07 1.72 34.90
N ALA A 41 -34.38 1.94 36.18
CA ALA A 41 -35.72 2.31 36.62
C ALA A 41 -36.19 3.66 36.04
N LEU A 42 -35.29 4.65 35.94
CA LEU A 42 -35.57 5.94 35.30
C LEU A 42 -35.88 5.77 33.80
N ILE A 43 -35.09 4.97 33.08
CA ILE A 43 -35.30 4.66 31.66
C ILE A 43 -36.64 3.96 31.46
N ILE A 44 -36.97 2.96 32.28
CA ILE A 44 -38.27 2.26 32.24
C ILE A 44 -39.43 3.24 32.52
N GLY A 45 -39.27 4.15 33.49
CA GLY A 45 -40.26 5.17 33.81
C GLY A 45 -40.50 6.17 32.67
N VAL A 46 -39.43 6.62 31.99
CA VAL A 46 -39.51 7.49 30.81
C VAL A 46 -40.20 6.77 29.65
N VAL A 47 -39.79 5.53 29.34
CA VAL A 47 -40.40 4.72 28.27
C VAL A 47 -41.89 4.49 28.54
N ALA A 48 -42.26 4.05 29.75
CA ALA A 48 -43.66 3.88 30.14
C ALA A 48 -44.47 5.18 30.06
N GLY A 49 -43.89 6.31 30.49
CA GLY A 49 -44.51 7.64 30.37
C GLY A 49 -44.78 8.04 28.91
N THR A 50 -43.84 7.78 28.00
CA THR A 50 -44.02 8.09 26.56
C THR A 50 -45.06 7.20 25.87
N VAL A 51 -45.20 5.93 26.27
CA VAL A 51 -46.14 4.98 25.63
C VAL A 51 -47.60 5.27 26.01
N VAL A 52 -47.87 5.81 27.20
CA VAL A 52 -49.25 6.04 27.69
C VAL A 52 -49.89 7.31 27.11
N HIS A 53 -49.11 8.29 26.62
CA HIS A 53 -49.65 9.63 26.30
C HIS A 53 -50.12 9.83 24.83
N ASN A 54 -49.86 8.90 23.91
CA ASN A 54 -50.15 9.10 22.47
C ASN A 54 -51.44 8.44 21.96
N ASN A 55 -52.23 7.76 22.79
CA ASN A 55 -53.55 7.24 22.40
C ASN A 55 -54.62 8.33 22.37
N ASN A 56 -54.59 9.24 21.37
CA ASN A 56 -55.79 9.94 20.83
C ASN A 56 -55.47 10.91 19.66
N LYS A 57 -55.43 10.41 18.42
CA LYS A 57 -56.23 10.88 17.26
C LYS A 57 -55.71 10.28 15.93
N SER A 58 -56.57 10.27 14.92
CA SER A 58 -56.39 9.61 13.63
C SER A 58 -56.13 10.59 12.46
N ASP A 59 -55.76 9.97 11.33
CA ASP A 59 -55.96 10.41 9.94
C ASP A 59 -54.86 11.21 9.21
N SER A 60 -54.15 10.44 8.36
CA SER A 60 -53.63 10.78 7.02
C SER A 60 -52.80 12.06 6.81
N ALA A 61 -51.47 11.93 6.87
CA ALA A 61 -50.58 12.04 5.69
C ALA A 61 -49.10 11.73 6.03
N ASP A 62 -48.33 11.38 4.98
CA ASP A 62 -46.86 11.30 4.88
C ASP A 62 -46.04 10.34 5.77
N VAL A 63 -44.90 9.92 5.20
CA VAL A 63 -44.01 8.85 5.71
C VAL A 63 -42.70 9.44 6.24
N PRO A 64 -42.34 9.23 7.52
CA PRO A 64 -41.05 9.66 8.07
C PRO A 64 -39.90 8.79 7.55
N SER A 65 -38.86 9.41 6.96
CA SER A 65 -37.62 8.73 6.56
C SER A 65 -36.55 8.84 7.65
N THR A 66 -35.82 7.75 7.92
CA THR A 66 -34.69 7.69 8.87
C THR A 66 -33.42 8.31 8.28
N GLN A 67 -33.44 9.63 8.11
CA GLN A 67 -32.30 10.41 7.60
C GLN A 67 -31.19 10.53 8.65
N THR A 68 -29.93 10.36 8.24
CA THR A 68 -28.81 10.96 8.95
C THR A 68 -28.93 12.48 8.77
N SER A 69 -29.12 13.24 9.86
CA SER A 69 -29.41 14.67 9.75
C SER A 69 -28.23 15.44 9.10
N PRO A 70 -28.48 16.41 8.19
CA PRO A 70 -27.41 17.15 7.52
C PRO A 70 -26.34 17.75 8.46
N PRO A 71 -26.69 18.31 9.64
CA PRO A 71 -25.69 18.80 10.59
C PRO A 71 -24.68 17.74 11.06
N ALA A 72 -25.05 16.45 11.13
CA ALA A 72 -24.16 15.39 11.57
C ALA A 72 -23.14 14.98 10.49
N ALA A 73 -23.56 14.92 9.23
CA ALA A 73 -22.66 14.67 8.09
C ALA A 73 -21.65 15.82 7.94
N LEU A 74 -22.13 17.06 7.99
CA LEU A 74 -21.28 18.25 7.99
C LEU A 74 -20.29 18.26 9.16
N LYS A 75 -20.71 17.78 10.35
CA LYS A 75 -19.82 17.67 11.54
C LYS A 75 -18.68 16.68 11.36
N SER A 76 -18.87 15.60 10.62
CA SER A 76 -17.75 14.73 10.25
C SER A 76 -16.79 15.46 9.31
N ILE A 77 -17.31 16.05 8.23
CA ILE A 77 -16.52 16.64 7.14
C ILE A 77 -15.71 17.87 7.60
N CYS A 78 -16.30 18.79 8.36
CA CYS A 78 -15.58 19.97 8.84
C CYS A 78 -14.58 19.69 9.97
N SER A 79 -14.69 18.56 10.69
CA SER A 79 -13.78 18.23 11.81
C SER A 79 -12.34 17.91 11.38
N VAL A 80 -12.10 17.73 10.08
CA VAL A 80 -10.80 17.36 9.50
C VAL A 80 -10.16 18.46 8.65
N THR A 81 -10.72 19.68 8.64
CA THR A 81 -10.17 20.84 7.93
C THR A 81 -9.29 21.72 8.83
N GLN A 82 -8.53 22.66 8.26
CA GLN A 82 -7.75 23.63 9.07
C GLN A 82 -8.64 24.67 9.77
N TYR A 83 -9.79 25.03 9.20
CA TYR A 83 -10.70 26.03 9.73
C TYR A 83 -12.12 25.47 9.93
N PRO A 84 -12.35 24.59 10.93
CA PRO A 84 -13.63 23.92 11.14
C PRO A 84 -14.81 24.89 11.26
N ASP A 85 -14.69 25.96 12.06
CA ASP A 85 -15.77 26.94 12.26
C ASP A 85 -16.13 27.69 10.97
N SER A 86 -15.12 28.00 10.16
CA SER A 86 -15.27 28.60 8.82
C SER A 86 -15.96 27.62 7.85
N CYS A 87 -15.62 26.33 7.93
CA CYS A 87 -16.30 25.25 7.20
C CYS A 87 -17.78 25.10 7.63
N TYR A 88 -18.08 25.10 8.95
CA TYR A 88 -19.46 25.02 9.44
C TYR A 88 -20.32 26.21 9.01
N SER A 89 -19.80 27.42 9.17
CA SER A 89 -20.54 28.66 8.86
C SER A 89 -20.80 28.85 7.37
N SER A 90 -19.89 28.40 6.51
CA SER A 90 -20.02 28.53 5.05
C SER A 90 -20.80 27.39 4.39
N LEU A 91 -20.69 26.16 4.89
CA LEU A 91 -21.42 25.00 4.35
C LEU A 91 -22.73 24.69 5.09
N GLY A 92 -23.03 25.38 6.19
CA GLY A 92 -24.20 25.14 7.06
C GLY A 92 -25.58 25.35 6.42
N SER A 93 -25.63 25.96 5.23
CA SER A 93 -26.82 26.08 4.38
C SER A 93 -27.05 24.86 3.46
N SER A 94 -26.12 23.89 3.43
CA SER A 94 -26.28 22.65 2.69
C SER A 94 -27.28 21.72 3.41
N ASN A 95 -28.47 21.58 2.82
CA ASN A 95 -29.48 20.60 3.24
C ASN A 95 -29.14 19.15 2.84
N SER A 96 -27.89 18.87 2.41
CA SER A 96 -27.48 17.54 1.94
C SER A 96 -26.58 16.83 2.95
N SER A 97 -26.81 15.52 3.11
CA SER A 97 -25.92 14.60 3.83
C SER A 97 -24.95 13.85 2.90
N ASP A 98 -24.95 14.18 1.60
CA ASP A 98 -24.15 13.56 0.54
C ASP A 98 -22.76 14.23 0.43
N PRO A 99 -21.65 13.52 0.71
CA PRO A 99 -20.30 14.11 0.66
C PRO A 99 -19.91 14.68 -0.70
N GLU A 100 -20.43 14.12 -1.80
CA GLU A 100 -20.13 14.56 -3.17
C GLU A 100 -20.76 15.94 -3.43
N LYS A 101 -22.01 16.13 -2.98
CA LYS A 101 -22.72 17.41 -3.07
C LYS A 101 -22.20 18.43 -2.06
N ILE A 102 -21.78 18.01 -0.86
CA ILE A 102 -21.12 18.89 0.12
C ILE A 102 -19.78 19.41 -0.44
N PHE A 103 -19.00 18.56 -1.10
CA PHE A 103 -17.76 19.00 -1.78
C PHE A 103 -18.06 19.93 -2.96
N GLN A 104 -19.02 19.59 -3.84
CA GLN A 104 -19.42 20.48 -4.95
C GLN A 104 -19.92 21.84 -4.45
N PHE A 105 -20.70 21.88 -3.36
CA PHE A 105 -21.13 23.12 -2.72
C PHE A 105 -19.95 23.89 -2.12
N SER A 106 -18.95 23.20 -1.56
CA SER A 106 -17.73 23.86 -1.08
C SER A 106 -16.97 24.57 -2.20
N LEU A 107 -16.84 23.97 -3.40
CA LEU A 107 -16.22 24.64 -4.55
C LEU A 107 -16.97 25.93 -4.94
N SER A 108 -18.31 25.89 -4.96
CA SER A 108 -19.14 27.07 -5.22
C SER A 108 -19.00 28.15 -4.13
N VAL A 109 -18.80 27.74 -2.88
CA VAL A 109 -18.53 28.63 -1.74
C VAL A 109 -17.16 29.29 -1.85
N VAL A 110 -16.12 28.57 -2.29
CA VAL A 110 -14.82 29.18 -2.62
C VAL A 110 -14.98 30.17 -3.78
N MET A 111 -15.69 29.79 -4.85
CA MET A 111 -15.87 30.65 -6.04
C MET A 111 -16.55 31.97 -5.67
N GLY A 112 -17.71 31.91 -5.01
CA GLY A 112 -18.45 33.10 -4.56
C GLY A 112 -17.78 33.90 -3.44
N ALA A 113 -16.61 33.47 -2.94
CA ALA A 113 -15.71 34.26 -2.11
C ALA A 113 -14.52 34.83 -2.92
N LEU A 114 -13.98 34.05 -3.86
CA LEU A 114 -12.85 34.40 -4.71
C LEU A 114 -13.21 35.46 -5.77
N GLU A 115 -14.38 35.35 -6.40
CA GLU A 115 -14.93 36.35 -7.32
C GLU A 115 -15.10 37.73 -6.67
N LYS A 116 -15.40 37.78 -5.36
CA LYS A 116 -15.55 39.04 -4.62
C LYS A 116 -14.24 39.71 -4.26
N VAL A 117 -13.12 38.97 -4.32
CA VAL A 117 -11.78 39.51 -4.06
C VAL A 117 -10.94 39.65 -5.32
N SER A 118 -11.35 39.05 -6.45
CA SER A 118 -10.63 39.22 -7.73
C SER A 118 -10.61 40.67 -8.24
N THR A 119 -11.54 41.53 -7.77
CA THR A 119 -11.64 42.95 -8.15
C THR A 119 -10.91 43.92 -7.21
N PHE A 120 -10.55 43.54 -5.97
CA PHE A 120 -9.88 44.49 -5.07
C PHE A 120 -8.53 45.00 -5.61
N PRO A 121 -7.72 44.26 -6.41
CA PRO A 121 -6.45 44.79 -6.89
C PRO A 121 -6.59 46.11 -7.65
N ASP A 122 -7.65 46.26 -8.45
CA ASP A 122 -7.96 47.51 -9.15
C ASP A 122 -8.40 48.62 -8.17
N GLU A 123 -9.19 48.30 -7.15
CA GLU A 123 -9.58 49.25 -6.10
C GLU A 123 -8.37 49.77 -5.32
N PHE A 124 -7.46 48.87 -4.94
CA PHE A 124 -6.26 49.23 -4.17
C PHE A 124 -5.17 49.89 -5.04
N MET A 125 -5.13 49.64 -6.36
CA MET A 125 -4.26 50.41 -7.27
C MET A 125 -4.64 51.90 -7.30
N ASN A 126 -5.88 52.26 -6.96
CA ASN A 126 -6.33 53.64 -6.79
C ASN A 126 -6.08 54.20 -5.38
N LYS A 127 -5.70 53.38 -4.39
CA LYS A 127 -5.37 53.81 -3.01
C LYS A 127 -3.89 54.18 -2.81
N THR A 128 -3.02 53.89 -3.77
CA THR A 128 -1.57 54.17 -3.71
C THR A 128 -1.11 54.94 -4.94
N ASP A 129 0.02 55.64 -4.83
CA ASP A 129 0.76 56.19 -5.97
C ASP A 129 2.14 55.55 -6.19
N ASP A 130 2.53 54.62 -5.34
CA ASP A 130 3.77 53.86 -5.50
C ASP A 130 3.67 52.91 -6.71
N PRO A 131 4.53 53.05 -7.74
CA PRO A 131 4.46 52.23 -8.95
C PRO A 131 4.88 50.77 -8.70
N PHE A 132 5.72 50.51 -7.70
CA PHE A 132 6.18 49.16 -7.35
C PHE A 132 5.04 48.39 -6.66
N VAL A 133 4.29 49.07 -5.80
CA VAL A 133 3.06 48.53 -5.20
C VAL A 133 1.96 48.33 -6.26
N LYS A 134 1.85 49.19 -7.27
CA LYS A 134 0.92 48.98 -8.40
C LYS A 134 1.28 47.74 -9.24
N GLU A 135 2.55 47.49 -9.53
CA GLU A 135 2.98 46.25 -10.20
C GLU A 135 2.74 45.02 -9.31
N ALA A 136 2.95 45.10 -7.98
CA ALA A 136 2.63 44.01 -7.05
C ALA A 136 1.11 43.71 -7.00
N LEU A 137 0.26 44.74 -7.07
CA LEU A 137 -1.19 44.57 -7.22
C LEU A 137 -1.57 43.98 -8.58
N SER A 138 -0.83 44.29 -9.66
CA SER A 138 -1.01 43.63 -10.96
C SER A 138 -0.65 42.13 -10.91
N VAL A 139 0.39 41.75 -10.13
CA VAL A 139 0.67 40.35 -9.80
C VAL A 139 -0.51 39.72 -9.05
N CYS A 140 -1.04 40.36 -8.00
CA CYS A 140 -2.25 39.90 -7.29
C CYS A 140 -3.44 39.67 -8.24
N GLY A 141 -3.76 40.64 -9.10
CA GLY A 141 -4.84 40.53 -10.09
C GLY A 141 -4.61 39.37 -11.06
N THR A 142 -3.36 39.13 -11.47
CA THR A 142 -3.00 37.99 -12.32
C THR A 142 -3.25 36.66 -11.61
N VAL A 143 -2.69 36.48 -10.40
CA VAL A 143 -2.79 35.20 -9.68
C VAL A 143 -4.19 34.91 -9.15
N LEU A 144 -4.97 35.92 -8.77
CA LEU A 144 -6.37 35.72 -8.36
C LEU A 144 -7.27 35.31 -9.54
N ASN A 145 -7.04 35.85 -10.73
CA ASN A 145 -7.71 35.38 -11.95
C ASN A 145 -7.25 33.97 -12.35
N ASP A 146 -5.95 33.66 -12.21
CA ASP A 146 -5.43 32.31 -12.41
C ASP A 146 -6.09 31.32 -11.42
N ALA A 147 -6.28 31.69 -10.14
CA ALA A 147 -6.98 30.88 -9.15
C ALA A 147 -8.46 30.63 -9.54
N VAL A 148 -9.15 31.64 -10.06
CA VAL A 148 -10.52 31.50 -10.61
C VAL A 148 -10.55 30.54 -11.80
N ASP A 149 -9.60 30.60 -12.74
CA ASP A 149 -9.53 29.66 -13.88
C ASP A 149 -9.26 28.22 -13.40
N SER A 150 -8.40 28.02 -12.38
CA SER A 150 -8.13 26.70 -11.78
C SER A 150 -9.29 26.13 -10.94
N LEU A 151 -10.08 26.99 -10.28
CA LEU A 151 -11.30 26.58 -9.61
C LEU A 151 -12.43 26.27 -10.61
N ASN A 152 -12.48 26.97 -11.74
CA ASN A 152 -13.41 26.66 -12.85
C ASN A 152 -13.07 25.33 -13.55
N ASP A 153 -11.79 25.01 -13.77
CA ASP A 153 -11.35 23.68 -14.24
C ASP A 153 -11.78 22.59 -13.22
N SER A 154 -11.69 22.89 -11.91
CA SER A 154 -12.13 21.99 -10.82
C SER A 154 -13.65 21.74 -10.81
N ILE A 155 -14.47 22.80 -10.91
CA ILE A 155 -15.93 22.69 -11.00
C ILE A 155 -16.34 21.99 -12.31
N SER A 156 -15.63 22.24 -13.41
CA SER A 156 -15.88 21.60 -14.70
C SER A 156 -15.61 20.09 -14.66
N ALA A 157 -14.56 19.65 -13.96
CA ALA A 157 -14.29 18.23 -13.73
C ALA A 157 -15.34 17.52 -12.87
N MET A 158 -16.17 18.27 -12.12
CA MET A 158 -17.31 17.74 -11.36
C MET A 158 -18.61 17.62 -12.19
N ASN A 159 -18.65 18.08 -13.44
CA ASN A 159 -19.83 18.01 -14.31
C ASN A 159 -19.69 16.88 -15.34
N VAL A 160 -20.20 15.69 -15.00
CA VAL A 160 -19.99 14.44 -15.77
C VAL A 160 -21.25 13.99 -16.50
N GLY A 161 -21.09 13.64 -17.79
CA GLY A 161 -22.14 13.02 -18.61
C GLY A 161 -22.41 11.57 -18.22
N GLY A 162 -23.65 11.11 -18.42
CA GLY A 162 -24.12 9.80 -17.93
C GLY A 162 -23.30 8.61 -18.44
N GLY A 163 -22.47 8.04 -17.56
CA GLY A 163 -21.69 6.82 -17.83
C GLY A 163 -20.46 6.63 -16.93
N GLU A 164 -19.83 7.73 -16.49
CA GLU A 164 -18.64 7.67 -15.64
C GLU A 164 -18.95 7.91 -14.15
N LYS A 165 -18.10 7.37 -13.26
CA LYS A 165 -18.15 7.70 -11.83
C LYS A 165 -17.41 9.01 -11.56
N LEU A 166 -17.98 9.87 -10.73
CA LEU A 166 -17.45 11.20 -10.47
C LEU A 166 -16.12 11.16 -9.69
N LEU A 167 -16.07 10.30 -8.68
CA LEU A 167 -14.93 10.14 -7.77
C LEU A 167 -13.97 9.02 -8.22
N SER A 168 -13.22 9.25 -9.29
CA SER A 168 -12.10 8.39 -9.71
C SER A 168 -10.76 8.94 -9.20
N VAL A 169 -9.82 8.05 -8.83
CA VAL A 169 -8.53 8.46 -8.22
C VAL A 169 -7.76 9.50 -9.06
N PRO A 170 -7.67 9.40 -10.41
CA PRO A 170 -7.06 10.45 -11.24
C PRO A 170 -7.78 11.80 -11.14
N ARG A 171 -9.13 11.83 -11.20
CA ARG A 171 -9.91 13.06 -11.06
C ARG A 171 -9.71 13.73 -9.70
N ILE A 172 -9.72 12.96 -8.63
CA ILE A 172 -9.53 13.48 -7.27
C ILE A 172 -8.08 14.01 -7.09
N SER A 173 -7.10 13.37 -7.73
CA SER A 173 -5.73 13.88 -7.88
C SER A 173 -5.67 15.23 -8.62
N ASP A 174 -6.37 15.36 -9.74
CA ASP A 174 -6.43 16.62 -10.51
C ASP A 174 -7.09 17.74 -9.68
N LEU A 175 -8.24 17.46 -9.06
CA LEU A 175 -8.95 18.37 -8.15
C LEU A 175 -8.06 18.83 -6.98
N GLN A 176 -7.32 17.92 -6.33
CA GLN A 176 -6.38 18.26 -5.28
C GLN A 176 -5.23 19.15 -5.80
N THR A 177 -4.74 18.90 -7.02
CA THR A 177 -3.66 19.69 -7.65
C THR A 177 -4.11 21.11 -7.94
N TRP A 178 -5.30 21.30 -8.52
CA TRP A 178 -5.81 22.62 -8.88
C TRP A 178 -6.26 23.41 -7.64
N LEU A 179 -6.83 22.76 -6.62
CA LEU A 179 -7.07 23.40 -5.31
C LEU A 179 -5.78 23.75 -4.57
N SER A 180 -4.72 22.93 -4.68
CA SER A 180 -3.38 23.29 -4.16
C SER A 180 -2.83 24.54 -4.85
N THR A 181 -3.13 24.70 -6.14
CA THR A 181 -2.78 25.88 -6.93
C THR A 181 -3.61 27.10 -6.55
N VAL A 182 -4.92 26.98 -6.25
CA VAL A 182 -5.72 28.10 -5.71
C VAL A 182 -5.10 28.68 -4.44
N VAL A 183 -4.65 27.81 -3.51
CA VAL A 183 -3.94 28.24 -2.29
C VAL A 183 -2.58 28.87 -2.62
N THR A 184 -1.83 28.31 -3.58
CA THR A 184 -0.54 28.85 -4.04
C THR A 184 -0.68 30.24 -4.65
N ASP A 185 -1.69 30.42 -5.51
CA ASP A 185 -1.96 31.66 -6.24
C ASP A 185 -2.43 32.75 -5.27
N GLN A 186 -3.30 32.43 -4.31
CA GLN A 186 -3.66 33.34 -3.21
C GLN A 186 -2.44 33.76 -2.37
N GLU A 187 -1.55 32.82 -2.03
CA GLU A 187 -0.33 33.12 -1.27
C GLU A 187 0.64 34.00 -2.06
N THR A 188 0.77 33.76 -3.37
CA THR A 188 1.63 34.54 -4.27
C THR A 188 1.21 36.03 -4.32
N CYS A 189 -0.07 36.34 -4.13
CA CYS A 189 -0.54 37.72 -3.97
C CYS A 189 -0.03 38.35 -2.67
N PHE A 190 -0.12 37.65 -1.54
CA PHE A 190 0.44 38.16 -0.27
C PHE A 190 1.96 38.33 -0.36
N ASP A 191 2.68 37.35 -0.91
CA ASP A 191 4.14 37.43 -1.09
C ASP A 191 4.55 38.64 -1.93
N ALA A 192 3.88 38.89 -3.07
CA ALA A 192 4.16 40.05 -3.91
C ALA A 192 3.95 41.40 -3.20
N LEU A 193 2.97 41.48 -2.28
CA LEU A 193 2.68 42.69 -1.50
C LEU A 193 3.59 42.83 -0.26
N GLU A 194 4.01 41.72 0.35
CA GLU A 194 4.97 41.70 1.45
C GLU A 194 6.40 42.03 0.96
N GLU A 195 6.80 41.53 -0.21
CA GLU A 195 8.06 41.90 -0.88
C GLU A 195 8.24 43.42 -0.99
N VAL A 196 7.20 44.13 -1.41
CA VAL A 196 7.20 45.60 -1.58
C VAL A 196 6.81 46.36 -0.30
N ASN A 197 6.58 45.67 0.82
CA ASN A 197 6.17 46.26 2.11
C ASN A 197 4.90 47.13 2.02
N ALA A 198 3.89 46.71 1.25
CA ALA A 198 2.67 47.48 1.06
C ALA A 198 1.89 47.70 2.38
N THR A 199 1.50 48.95 2.65
CA THR A 199 0.94 49.38 3.96
C THR A 199 -0.39 48.74 4.35
N PHE A 200 -1.08 48.15 3.38
CA PHE A 200 -2.42 47.58 3.52
C PHE A 200 -2.46 46.04 3.39
N VAL A 201 -1.31 45.35 3.49
CA VAL A 201 -1.24 43.87 3.45
C VAL A 201 -2.22 43.21 4.42
N GLU A 202 -2.33 43.72 5.65
CA GLU A 202 -3.25 43.16 6.66
C GLU A 202 -4.74 43.47 6.36
N GLU A 203 -5.05 44.56 5.66
CA GLU A 203 -6.40 44.85 5.14
C GLU A 203 -6.77 43.81 4.07
N ILE A 204 -5.85 43.54 3.14
CA ILE A 204 -6.03 42.54 2.06
C ILE A 204 -6.12 41.12 2.63
N LYS A 205 -5.28 40.74 3.61
CA LYS A 205 -5.41 39.46 4.32
C LYS A 205 -6.77 39.30 4.99
N LEU A 206 -7.30 40.36 5.60
CA LEU A 206 -8.63 40.32 6.23
C LEU A 206 -9.76 40.18 5.19
N LEU A 207 -9.66 40.88 4.05
CA LEU A 207 -10.61 40.74 2.93
C LEU A 207 -10.56 39.34 2.30
N MET A 208 -9.36 38.83 2.03
CA MET A 208 -9.15 37.51 1.43
C MET A 208 -9.40 36.35 2.39
N LYS A 209 -9.46 36.57 3.71
CA LYS A 209 -9.60 35.54 4.76
C LYS A 209 -10.60 34.44 4.41
N ASN A 210 -11.82 34.82 4.03
CA ASN A 210 -12.86 33.86 3.69
C ASN A 210 -12.46 33.03 2.46
N SER A 211 -11.93 33.66 1.41
CA SER A 211 -11.49 32.95 0.19
C SER A 211 -10.33 31.98 0.46
N THR A 212 -9.43 32.30 1.40
CA THR A 212 -8.30 31.42 1.77
C THR A 212 -8.74 30.29 2.71
N GLU A 213 -9.55 30.58 3.73
CA GLU A 213 -10.04 29.54 4.66
C GLU A 213 -10.94 28.53 3.92
N PHE A 214 -11.83 29.00 3.04
CA PHE A 214 -12.69 28.15 2.25
C PHE A 214 -11.89 27.30 1.25
N ALA A 215 -10.85 27.85 0.60
CA ALA A 215 -9.98 27.10 -0.31
C ALA A 215 -9.25 25.96 0.42
N SER A 216 -8.66 26.24 1.58
CA SER A 216 -8.05 25.22 2.46
C SER A 216 -9.08 24.16 2.88
N ASN A 217 -10.31 24.58 3.22
CA ASN A 217 -11.36 23.67 3.65
C ASN A 217 -11.77 22.72 2.50
N SER A 218 -11.98 23.21 1.27
CA SER A 218 -12.24 22.37 0.10
C SER A 218 -11.07 21.45 -0.24
N LEU A 219 -9.82 21.93 -0.11
CA LEU A 219 -8.61 21.13 -0.31
C LEU A 219 -8.49 20.00 0.72
N ALA A 220 -8.82 20.26 1.98
CA ALA A 220 -8.89 19.25 3.03
C ALA A 220 -10.01 18.21 2.76
N ILE A 221 -11.19 18.66 2.30
CA ILE A 221 -12.30 17.75 1.94
C ILE A 221 -11.89 16.78 0.83
N VAL A 222 -11.31 17.27 -0.28
CA VAL A 222 -10.89 16.40 -1.40
C VAL A 222 -9.73 15.47 -1.03
N SER A 223 -8.77 15.97 -0.22
CA SER A 223 -7.67 15.19 0.36
C SER A 223 -8.18 14.01 1.21
N LYS A 224 -9.28 14.20 1.96
CA LYS A 224 -9.88 13.15 2.79
C LYS A 224 -10.75 12.17 1.99
N LEU A 225 -11.34 12.57 0.87
CA LEU A 225 -12.01 11.65 -0.06
C LEU A 225 -11.02 10.62 -0.65
N LEU A 226 -9.76 11.00 -0.93
CA LEU A 226 -8.70 10.02 -1.27
C LEU A 226 -8.43 9.05 -0.12
N GLY A 227 -8.43 9.54 1.13
CA GLY A 227 -8.24 8.72 2.33
C GLY A 227 -9.30 7.63 2.47
N PHE A 228 -10.58 8.01 2.44
CA PHE A 228 -11.69 7.05 2.54
C PHE A 228 -11.68 6.02 1.40
N LEU A 229 -11.33 6.41 0.17
CA LEU A 229 -11.16 5.49 -0.96
C LEU A 229 -9.91 4.59 -0.84
N GLY A 230 -8.96 4.90 0.04
CA GLY A 230 -7.84 4.03 0.39
C GLY A 230 -8.19 2.99 1.46
N ASP A 231 -9.07 3.33 2.41
CA ASP A 231 -9.56 2.39 3.43
C ASP A 231 -10.55 1.36 2.84
N PHE A 232 -11.35 1.76 1.85
CA PHE A 232 -12.09 0.80 1.01
C PHE A 232 -11.12 0.03 0.11
N LYS A 233 -10.99 -1.29 0.34
CA LYS A 233 -10.16 -2.21 -0.46
C LYS A 233 -10.72 -2.51 -1.86
N ILE A 234 -11.02 -1.47 -2.63
CA ILE A 234 -11.18 -1.56 -4.08
C ILE A 234 -9.79 -1.87 -4.66
N PRO A 235 -9.65 -2.88 -5.54
CA PRO A 235 -8.36 -3.18 -6.17
C PRO A 235 -8.02 -2.12 -7.23
N ILE A 236 -7.54 -0.97 -6.78
CA ILE A 236 -6.81 -0.02 -7.62
C ILE A 236 -5.60 -0.80 -8.17
N HIS A 237 -5.56 -1.02 -9.48
CA HIS A 237 -4.39 -1.62 -10.13
C HIS A 237 -3.18 -0.72 -9.94
N ARG A 238 -2.39 -0.98 -8.87
CA ARG A 238 -1.02 -0.50 -8.75
C ARG A 238 -0.20 -1.15 -9.86
N ARG A 239 -0.21 -0.53 -11.05
CA ARG A 239 0.81 -0.75 -12.07
C ARG A 239 2.14 -0.36 -11.43
N LEU A 240 2.88 -1.36 -10.97
CA LEU A 240 4.16 -1.14 -10.32
C LEU A 240 5.08 -0.44 -11.33
N LEU A 241 5.39 0.83 -11.10
CA LEU A 241 6.35 1.59 -11.92
C LEU A 241 7.78 1.17 -11.56
N GLY A 242 8.07 -0.12 -11.76
CA GLY A 242 9.36 -0.50 -12.34
C GLY A 242 9.50 0.32 -13.63
N ALA A 243 10.68 0.91 -13.83
CA ALA A 243 10.87 2.02 -14.77
C ALA A 243 10.22 1.73 -16.13
N GLU A 244 9.35 2.63 -16.59
CA GLU A 244 8.96 2.60 -18.00
C GLU A 244 10.21 2.64 -18.87
N GLU A 245 10.19 1.91 -19.98
CA GLU A 245 11.25 1.94 -21.00
C GLU A 245 11.52 3.36 -21.57
N SER A 246 10.60 4.31 -21.34
CA SER A 246 10.71 5.73 -21.70
C SER A 246 11.52 6.58 -20.70
N GLY A 247 11.46 6.25 -19.40
CA GLY A 247 11.94 7.11 -18.31
C GLY A 247 11.21 8.46 -18.16
N PHE A 248 9.95 8.58 -18.59
CA PHE A 248 9.10 9.76 -18.40
C PHE A 248 7.89 9.45 -17.49
N PRO A 249 7.23 10.47 -16.90
CA PRO A 249 6.02 10.28 -16.09
C PRO A 249 4.87 9.59 -16.83
N SER A 250 4.04 8.87 -16.08
CA SER A 250 2.82 8.22 -16.58
C SER A 250 1.84 9.17 -17.29
N TRP A 251 1.79 10.44 -16.86
CA TRP A 251 0.93 11.47 -17.44
C TRP A 251 1.47 12.13 -18.71
N VAL A 252 2.76 11.95 -19.06
CA VAL A 252 3.28 12.44 -20.36
C VAL A 252 2.76 11.51 -21.45
N GLU A 253 1.90 12.00 -22.34
CA GLU A 253 1.29 11.16 -23.37
C GLU A 253 2.32 10.50 -24.31
N ALA A 254 1.94 9.34 -24.88
CA ALA A 254 2.77 8.64 -25.87
C ALA A 254 3.06 9.49 -27.13
N GLY A 255 2.23 10.50 -27.44
CA GLY A 255 2.52 11.50 -28.47
C GLY A 255 3.71 12.39 -28.10
N ASP A 256 3.70 12.93 -26.89
CA ASP A 256 4.73 13.84 -26.40
C ASP A 256 6.05 13.13 -26.09
N ARG A 257 6.00 11.89 -25.59
CA ARG A 257 7.20 11.03 -25.46
C ARG A 257 7.91 10.87 -26.80
N ARG A 258 7.18 10.66 -27.90
CA ARG A 258 7.77 10.61 -29.25
C ARG A 258 8.38 11.94 -29.67
N LEU A 259 7.77 13.08 -29.35
CA LEU A 259 8.33 14.41 -29.65
C LEU A 259 9.58 14.73 -28.79
N LEU A 260 9.63 14.26 -27.55
CA LEU A 260 10.79 14.38 -26.65
C LEU A 260 11.95 13.47 -27.09
N GLN A 261 11.67 12.34 -27.73
CA GLN A 261 12.66 11.35 -28.18
C GLN A 261 13.09 11.51 -29.66
N ALA A 262 12.30 12.15 -30.52
CA ALA A 262 12.62 12.33 -31.94
C ALA A 262 13.89 13.18 -32.15
N SER A 263 14.67 12.91 -33.21
CA SER A 263 15.82 13.76 -33.56
C SER A 263 15.38 15.19 -33.89
N THR A 264 14.42 15.33 -34.82
CA THR A 264 13.93 16.62 -35.34
C THR A 264 12.39 16.64 -35.37
N PRO A 265 11.73 17.16 -34.31
CA PRO A 265 10.27 17.32 -34.29
C PRO A 265 9.78 18.29 -35.38
N LYS A 266 8.72 17.96 -36.12
CA LYS A 266 8.17 18.88 -37.13
C LYS A 266 7.60 20.14 -36.45
N PRO A 267 8.06 21.37 -36.78
CA PRO A 267 7.48 22.59 -36.24
C PRO A 267 6.19 23.01 -36.97
N ASP A 268 5.38 23.78 -36.26
CA ASP A 268 4.34 24.66 -36.79
C ASP A 268 4.89 26.06 -37.13
N VAL A 269 5.90 26.54 -36.38
CA VAL A 269 6.59 27.82 -36.59
C VAL A 269 8.09 27.67 -36.29
N THR A 270 8.93 28.22 -37.17
CA THR A 270 10.39 28.34 -36.98
C THR A 270 10.78 29.77 -36.63
N VAL A 271 11.42 29.97 -35.49
CA VAL A 271 12.05 31.23 -35.08
C VAL A 271 13.51 31.21 -35.49
N ALA A 272 13.96 32.28 -36.15
CA ALA A 272 15.35 32.41 -36.56
C ALA A 272 15.78 33.89 -36.55
N LYS A 273 16.69 34.25 -35.63
CA LYS A 273 17.18 35.64 -35.47
C LYS A 273 17.87 36.20 -36.73
N ASP A 274 18.47 35.33 -37.54
CA ASP A 274 19.09 35.66 -38.83
C ASP A 274 18.06 35.90 -39.97
N GLY A 275 16.78 35.58 -39.74
CA GLY A 275 15.73 35.63 -40.76
C GLY A 275 15.59 34.37 -41.62
N SER A 276 16.28 33.27 -41.30
CA SER A 276 16.18 31.99 -42.03
C SER A 276 15.01 31.10 -41.57
N GLY A 277 13.92 31.70 -41.11
CA GLY A 277 12.74 31.06 -40.53
C GLY A 277 11.47 31.90 -40.72
N ASP A 278 10.36 31.44 -40.15
CA ASP A 278 9.03 32.03 -40.34
C ASP A 278 8.80 33.34 -39.57
N VAL A 279 9.60 33.57 -38.52
CA VAL A 279 9.60 34.73 -37.61
C VAL A 279 11.01 34.99 -37.05
N ARG A 280 11.27 36.19 -36.53
CA ARG A 280 12.58 36.57 -35.94
C ARG A 280 12.62 36.54 -34.42
N THR A 281 11.49 36.72 -33.75
CA THR A 281 11.37 36.73 -32.28
C THR A 281 10.43 35.64 -31.78
N LEU A 282 10.57 35.25 -30.51
CA LEU A 282 9.62 34.34 -29.87
C LEU A 282 8.27 35.03 -29.67
N LYS A 283 8.21 36.34 -29.43
CA LYS A 283 6.94 37.10 -29.40
C LYS A 283 6.14 36.97 -30.69
N GLU A 284 6.78 37.07 -31.85
CA GLU A 284 6.13 36.82 -33.15
C GLU A 284 5.63 35.37 -33.29
N ALA A 285 6.33 34.39 -32.71
CA ALA A 285 5.88 33.00 -32.68
C ALA A 285 4.68 32.79 -31.76
N VAL A 286 4.70 33.39 -30.56
CA VAL A 286 3.61 33.33 -29.57
C VAL A 286 2.32 33.94 -30.13
N ALA A 287 2.42 35.04 -30.87
CA ALA A 287 1.29 35.65 -31.56
C ALA A 287 0.61 34.75 -32.62
N ARG A 288 1.25 33.63 -33.03
CA ARG A 288 0.67 32.64 -33.95
C ARG A 288 0.05 31.42 -33.25
N ILE A 289 0.15 31.29 -31.93
CA ILE A 289 -0.37 30.13 -31.18
C ILE A 289 -1.90 30.24 -31.03
N PRO A 290 -2.69 29.22 -31.44
CA PRO A 290 -4.13 29.20 -31.19
C PRO A 290 -4.46 29.05 -29.69
N LYS A 291 -5.27 29.97 -29.14
CA LYS A 291 -5.66 29.95 -27.72
C LYS A 291 -6.52 28.73 -27.36
N LYS A 292 -6.27 28.20 -26.15
CA LYS A 292 -6.83 26.99 -25.50
C LYS A 292 -6.88 25.76 -26.46
N SER A 293 -5.85 25.62 -27.32
CA SER A 293 -5.71 24.53 -28.28
C SER A 293 -5.60 23.14 -27.62
N LYS A 294 -6.37 22.17 -28.14
CA LYS A 294 -6.21 20.75 -27.84
C LYS A 294 -5.10 20.07 -28.65
N ARG A 295 -4.62 20.71 -29.73
CA ARG A 295 -3.48 20.21 -30.52
C ARG A 295 -2.18 20.81 -29.99
N ARG A 296 -1.18 19.95 -29.79
CA ARG A 296 0.23 20.29 -29.61
C ARG A 296 0.70 21.28 -30.70
N PHE A 297 1.14 22.47 -30.30
CA PHE A 297 1.69 23.50 -31.20
C PHE A 297 3.21 23.58 -31.01
N VAL A 298 3.99 23.34 -32.06
CA VAL A 298 5.44 23.14 -31.97
C VAL A 298 6.21 24.33 -32.53
N ILE A 299 6.99 25.00 -31.69
CA ILE A 299 7.90 26.09 -32.08
C ILE A 299 9.34 25.57 -32.08
N TYR A 300 10.01 25.67 -33.22
CA TYR A 300 11.45 25.44 -33.34
C TYR A 300 12.17 26.79 -33.24
N VAL A 301 13.23 26.89 -32.44
CA VAL A 301 14.00 28.13 -32.23
C VAL A 301 15.46 27.87 -32.56
N LYS A 302 15.91 28.33 -33.73
CA LYS A 302 17.31 28.14 -34.19
C LYS A 302 18.32 28.79 -33.24
N ALA A 303 19.54 28.25 -33.25
CA ALA A 303 20.68 28.73 -32.48
C ALA A 303 20.85 30.27 -32.53
N GLY A 304 21.16 30.85 -31.38
CA GLY A 304 21.24 32.29 -31.16
C GLY A 304 20.77 32.67 -29.75
N GLU A 305 21.14 33.89 -29.34
CA GLU A 305 20.65 34.50 -28.10
C GLU A 305 19.48 35.46 -28.41
N TYR A 306 18.31 35.20 -27.81
CA TYR A 306 17.06 35.94 -28.00
C TYR A 306 16.79 36.79 -26.76
N VAL A 307 17.12 38.08 -26.83
CA VAL A 307 17.01 39.02 -25.70
C VAL A 307 15.57 39.54 -25.61
N GLU A 308 14.68 38.75 -25.03
CA GLU A 308 13.26 39.09 -24.87
C GLU A 308 12.60 38.38 -23.67
N ASN A 309 11.86 39.13 -22.84
CA ASN A 309 10.93 38.53 -21.89
C ASN A 309 9.69 37.98 -22.63
N VAL A 310 9.33 36.72 -22.40
CA VAL A 310 8.19 36.03 -23.04
C VAL A 310 7.24 35.48 -21.97
N VAL A 311 5.93 35.60 -22.21
CA VAL A 311 4.88 35.12 -21.30
C VAL A 311 3.85 34.30 -22.09
N LEU A 312 3.60 33.07 -21.63
CA LEU A 312 2.50 32.21 -22.06
C LEU A 312 1.46 32.09 -20.92
N ASP A 313 0.50 33.00 -20.91
CA ASP A 313 -0.64 33.01 -19.98
C ASP A 313 -1.50 31.71 -20.03
N LYS A 314 -2.47 31.56 -19.11
CA LYS A 314 -3.34 30.36 -19.03
C LYS A 314 -4.17 30.07 -20.29
N SER A 315 -4.20 30.95 -21.29
CA SER A 315 -4.81 30.69 -22.60
C SER A 315 -3.92 29.96 -23.61
N TYR A 316 -2.62 29.76 -23.37
CA TYR A 316 -1.72 29.06 -24.30
C TYR A 316 -1.50 27.59 -23.94
N TRP A 317 -2.45 26.72 -24.31
CA TRP A 317 -2.39 25.28 -24.01
C TRP A 317 -1.55 24.49 -25.01
N ASN A 318 -0.92 23.43 -24.53
CA ASN A 318 -0.21 22.42 -25.33
C ASN A 318 0.91 22.98 -26.23
N VAL A 319 1.59 24.04 -25.81
CA VAL A 319 2.75 24.59 -26.52
C VAL A 319 3.98 23.73 -26.26
N MET A 320 4.74 23.42 -27.31
CA MET A 320 6.09 22.87 -27.22
C MET A 320 7.08 23.85 -27.87
N ILE A 321 8.18 24.16 -27.19
CA ILE A 321 9.33 24.86 -27.80
C ILE A 321 10.55 23.94 -27.80
N TYR A 322 11.36 23.96 -28.86
CA TYR A 322 12.65 23.29 -28.86
C TYR A 322 13.74 24.08 -29.60
N GLY A 323 15.00 23.93 -29.16
CA GLY A 323 16.16 24.58 -29.75
C GLY A 323 17.18 23.61 -30.37
N ASP A 324 18.28 24.17 -30.87
CA ASP A 324 19.44 23.43 -31.41
C ASP A 324 20.38 22.87 -30.32
N GLY A 325 20.06 23.11 -29.05
CA GLY A 325 20.86 22.71 -27.89
C GLY A 325 20.81 23.78 -26.79
N LYS A 326 20.83 23.36 -25.52
CA LYS A 326 20.63 24.23 -24.34
C LYS A 326 21.64 25.38 -24.16
N THR A 327 22.77 25.32 -24.84
CA THR A 327 23.79 26.39 -24.89
C THR A 327 23.89 27.06 -26.27
N ALA A 328 23.18 26.55 -27.28
CA ALA A 328 23.18 27.06 -28.64
C ALA A 328 21.97 27.97 -28.90
N THR A 329 20.77 27.58 -28.43
CA THR A 329 19.57 28.42 -28.39
C THR A 329 19.35 28.89 -26.95
N VAL A 330 19.42 30.20 -26.72
CA VAL A 330 19.25 30.80 -25.39
C VAL A 330 18.27 31.97 -25.45
N ILE A 331 17.30 32.00 -24.53
CA ILE A 331 16.39 33.13 -24.32
C ILE A 331 16.88 33.87 -23.07
N SER A 332 17.16 35.18 -23.20
CA SER A 332 17.75 35.98 -22.11
C SER A 332 17.01 37.28 -21.80
N GLY A 333 17.02 37.65 -20.52
CA GLY A 333 16.42 38.87 -19.98
C GLY A 333 17.22 39.40 -18.79
N SER A 334 16.76 40.51 -18.20
CA SER A 334 17.46 41.17 -17.08
C SER A 334 16.53 41.85 -16.05
N LYS A 335 15.22 41.58 -16.10
CA LYS A 335 14.27 42.08 -15.09
C LYS A 335 14.62 41.51 -13.71
N ASN A 336 14.46 42.32 -12.66
CA ASN A 336 14.89 42.00 -11.31
C ASN A 336 14.19 42.88 -10.26
N PHE A 337 14.27 42.46 -8.99
CA PHE A 337 13.62 43.14 -7.86
C PHE A 337 14.18 44.54 -7.57
N VAL A 338 15.51 44.72 -7.60
CA VAL A 338 16.17 45.99 -7.27
C VAL A 338 15.77 47.12 -8.23
N ASP A 339 15.48 46.80 -9.50
CA ASP A 339 15.00 47.75 -10.50
C ASP A 339 13.46 47.87 -10.55
N GLY A 340 12.76 47.51 -9.47
CA GLY A 340 11.33 47.77 -9.29
C GLY A 340 10.38 46.77 -9.95
N THR A 341 10.82 45.54 -10.21
CA THR A 341 9.94 44.46 -10.71
C THR A 341 9.73 43.38 -9.64
N PRO A 342 8.51 43.15 -9.10
CA PRO A 342 8.23 42.11 -8.12
C PRO A 342 8.62 40.72 -8.63
N THR A 343 9.04 39.82 -7.75
CA THR A 343 9.76 38.59 -8.12
C THR A 343 9.05 37.76 -9.20
N PHE A 344 7.73 37.61 -9.10
CA PHE A 344 6.87 36.92 -10.07
C PHE A 344 6.92 37.49 -11.51
N SER A 345 7.11 38.80 -11.64
CA SER A 345 7.22 39.55 -12.91
C SER A 345 8.66 39.62 -13.46
N THR A 346 9.67 39.18 -12.70
CA THR A 346 11.09 39.20 -13.15
C THR A 346 11.43 38.15 -14.20
N ALA A 347 10.56 37.14 -14.38
CA ALA A 347 10.79 36.00 -15.25
C ALA A 347 11.17 36.38 -16.68
N THR A 348 12.30 35.86 -17.16
CA THR A 348 12.68 35.94 -18.58
C THR A 348 11.72 35.13 -19.45
N PHE A 349 11.34 33.93 -19.00
CA PHE A 349 10.31 33.13 -19.68
C PHE A 349 9.29 32.62 -18.66
N ALA A 350 8.00 32.93 -18.85
CA ALA A 350 6.93 32.55 -17.94
C ALA A 350 5.87 31.70 -18.65
N VAL A 351 5.44 30.59 -18.03
CA VAL A 351 4.40 29.70 -18.57
C VAL A 351 3.33 29.35 -17.53
N ALA A 352 2.06 29.44 -17.92
CA ALA A 352 0.91 29.10 -17.08
C ALA A 352 -0.12 28.21 -17.81
N GLY A 353 -0.26 28.34 -19.14
CA GLY A 353 -1.10 27.44 -19.94
C GLY A 353 -0.66 25.97 -19.84
N LYS A 354 -1.61 25.05 -19.63
CA LYS A 354 -1.34 23.64 -19.32
C LYS A 354 -0.69 22.83 -20.44
N GLY A 355 0.10 21.83 -20.05
CA GLY A 355 0.81 20.90 -20.93
C GLY A 355 2.02 21.53 -21.63
N PHE A 356 2.72 22.50 -21.04
CA PHE A 356 3.87 23.14 -21.69
C PHE A 356 5.09 22.20 -21.80
N ILE A 357 5.79 22.21 -22.94
CA ILE A 357 7.02 21.45 -23.14
C ILE A 357 8.15 22.37 -23.60
N ALA A 358 9.33 22.28 -22.97
CA ALA A 358 10.58 22.84 -23.49
C ALA A 358 11.65 21.76 -23.64
N ARG A 359 12.45 21.86 -24.70
CA ARG A 359 13.51 20.89 -24.99
C ARG A 359 14.74 21.53 -25.64
N ASP A 360 15.94 21.07 -25.28
CA ASP A 360 17.22 21.46 -25.93
C ASP A 360 17.40 22.99 -26.05
N ILE A 361 17.01 23.74 -25.02
CA ILE A 361 16.98 25.22 -25.02
C ILE A 361 17.37 25.81 -23.65
N GLY A 362 18.00 26.98 -23.64
CA GLY A 362 18.40 27.70 -22.43
C GLY A 362 17.51 28.90 -22.09
N PHE A 363 17.30 29.13 -20.80
CA PHE A 363 16.64 30.30 -20.23
C PHE A 363 17.59 31.00 -19.25
N LYS A 364 17.77 32.30 -19.39
CA LYS A 364 18.81 33.04 -18.66
C LYS A 364 18.34 34.39 -18.14
N ASN A 365 18.60 34.70 -16.87
CA ASN A 365 18.47 36.06 -16.36
C ASN A 365 19.86 36.65 -16.04
N THR A 366 20.16 37.78 -16.66
CA THR A 366 21.48 38.41 -16.71
C THR A 366 21.68 39.53 -15.68
N ALA A 367 20.68 39.82 -14.84
CA ALA A 367 20.70 40.94 -13.90
C ALA A 367 21.88 40.92 -12.90
N GLY A 368 22.34 39.72 -12.50
CA GLY A 368 23.49 39.54 -11.61
C GLY A 368 23.15 39.59 -10.11
N ALA A 369 24.03 39.03 -9.27
CA ALA A 369 23.76 38.87 -7.83
C ALA A 369 23.48 40.16 -7.05
N ILE A 370 23.92 41.33 -7.54
CA ILE A 370 23.66 42.64 -6.94
C ILE A 370 22.21 43.13 -7.14
N LYS A 371 21.44 42.46 -7.98
CA LYS A 371 20.05 42.80 -8.31
C LYS A 371 19.00 41.96 -7.56
N HIS A 372 19.44 41.11 -6.63
CA HIS A 372 18.62 40.19 -5.86
C HIS A 372 17.74 39.31 -6.75
N GLN A 373 16.45 39.13 -6.45
CA GLN A 373 15.55 38.21 -7.15
C GLN A 373 15.48 38.51 -8.66
N ALA A 374 15.80 37.52 -9.50
CA ALA A 374 15.92 37.69 -10.94
C ALA A 374 15.66 36.35 -11.68
N VAL A 375 14.39 36.03 -11.89
CA VAL A 375 13.94 34.71 -12.40
C VAL A 375 14.31 34.50 -13.87
N ALA A 376 14.88 33.33 -14.19
CA ALA A 376 15.14 32.90 -15.57
C ALA A 376 13.90 32.21 -16.18
N LEU A 377 13.33 31.22 -15.49
CA LEU A 377 12.06 30.60 -15.87
C LEU A 377 11.08 30.57 -14.68
N ARG A 378 9.82 30.98 -14.94
CA ARG A 378 8.68 30.68 -14.06
C ARG A 378 7.73 29.71 -14.76
N SER A 379 7.38 28.61 -14.09
CA SER A 379 6.31 27.70 -14.54
C SER A 379 5.25 27.56 -13.46
N GLY A 380 4.00 27.88 -13.81
CA GLY A 380 2.78 27.40 -13.16
C GLY A 380 1.97 26.46 -14.07
N SER A 381 2.58 25.97 -15.15
CA SER A 381 1.92 25.12 -16.15
C SER A 381 1.74 23.69 -15.63
N ASP A 382 0.50 23.24 -15.49
CA ASP A 382 0.19 21.86 -15.10
C ASP A 382 0.62 20.86 -16.18
N GLN A 383 1.18 19.73 -15.75
CA GLN A 383 1.77 18.70 -16.61
C GLN A 383 2.85 19.26 -17.55
N SER A 384 3.71 20.14 -17.05
CA SER A 384 4.82 20.73 -17.84
C SER A 384 6.10 19.89 -17.81
N VAL A 385 6.80 19.82 -18.95
CA VAL A 385 8.03 19.01 -19.14
C VAL A 385 9.18 19.87 -19.67
N PHE A 386 10.33 19.78 -19.01
CA PHE A 386 11.57 20.44 -19.40
C PHE A 386 12.65 19.37 -19.59
N TYR A 387 13.11 19.18 -20.83
CA TYR A 387 14.02 18.08 -21.18
C TYR A 387 15.31 18.58 -21.83
N ARG A 388 16.45 18.33 -21.17
CA ARG A 388 17.77 18.86 -21.58
C ARG A 388 17.77 20.37 -21.78
N CYS A 389 17.19 21.11 -20.84
CA CYS A 389 17.20 22.58 -20.82
C CYS A 389 18.36 23.14 -19.96
N LEU A 390 18.65 24.44 -20.08
CA LEU A 390 19.56 25.18 -19.20
C LEU A 390 18.76 26.28 -18.48
N PHE A 391 19.05 26.49 -17.20
CA PHE A 391 18.53 27.58 -16.39
C PHE A 391 19.71 28.29 -15.70
N ASP A 392 19.96 29.55 -16.04
CA ASP A 392 21.17 30.29 -15.63
C ASP A 392 20.82 31.69 -15.10
N ALA A 393 20.96 31.91 -13.79
CA ALA A 393 20.90 33.24 -13.18
C ALA A 393 21.68 33.27 -11.85
N PHE A 394 21.19 34.02 -10.86
CA PHE A 394 21.80 34.14 -9.53
C PHE A 394 20.79 33.78 -8.45
N GLN A 395 20.11 34.77 -7.86
CA GLN A 395 19.06 34.51 -6.88
C GLN A 395 17.76 34.17 -7.62
N ASP A 396 16.98 33.23 -7.08
CA ASP A 396 15.62 32.89 -7.56
C ASP A 396 15.58 32.44 -9.03
N THR A 397 16.58 31.65 -9.48
CA THR A 397 16.77 31.31 -10.91
C THR A 397 15.57 30.58 -11.53
N LEU A 398 15.04 29.56 -10.87
CA LEU A 398 13.96 28.71 -11.36
C LEU A 398 12.76 28.74 -10.40
N TYR A 399 11.71 29.44 -10.81
CA TYR A 399 10.45 29.52 -10.06
C TYR A 399 9.50 28.42 -10.54
N ALA A 400 9.59 27.25 -9.90
CA ALA A 400 8.65 26.15 -10.06
C ALA A 400 7.39 26.46 -9.22
N HIS A 401 6.62 27.43 -9.69
CA HIS A 401 5.57 28.17 -8.97
C HIS A 401 4.42 27.26 -8.49
N SER A 402 3.69 26.61 -9.39
CA SER A 402 2.48 25.83 -9.07
C SER A 402 2.24 24.63 -10.01
N ASN A 403 1.21 23.81 -9.73
CA ASN A 403 0.84 22.60 -10.49
C ASN A 403 1.95 21.53 -10.63
N ARG A 404 1.76 20.52 -11.50
CA ARG A 404 2.67 19.36 -11.69
C ARG A 404 3.74 19.62 -12.76
N GLN A 405 5.01 19.34 -12.45
CA GLN A 405 6.14 19.65 -13.33
C GLN A 405 7.23 18.56 -13.34
N PHE A 406 7.87 18.33 -14.49
CA PHE A 406 8.95 17.35 -14.64
C PHE A 406 10.16 17.94 -15.38
N TYR A 407 11.32 17.93 -14.74
CA TYR A 407 12.59 18.42 -15.29
C TYR A 407 13.57 17.25 -15.41
N ARG A 408 14.12 16.99 -16.60
CA ARG A 408 15.03 15.86 -16.83
C ARG A 408 16.25 16.23 -17.67
N GLU A 409 17.44 15.78 -17.23
CA GLU A 409 18.74 16.01 -17.92
C GLU A 409 19.08 17.50 -18.13
N CYS A 410 18.47 18.38 -17.33
CA CYS A 410 18.66 19.83 -17.35
C CYS A 410 19.87 20.27 -16.51
N ASP A 411 20.42 21.45 -16.81
CA ASP A 411 21.41 22.13 -15.97
C ASP A 411 20.76 23.35 -15.29
N ILE A 412 20.94 23.50 -13.98
CA ILE A 412 20.32 24.58 -13.19
C ILE A 412 21.38 25.29 -12.35
N THR A 413 21.57 26.58 -12.56
CA THR A 413 22.69 27.38 -12.02
C THR A 413 22.22 28.61 -11.27
N GLY A 414 22.61 28.76 -10.00
CA GLY A 414 22.22 29.92 -9.19
C GLY A 414 22.94 30.04 -7.83
N THR A 415 22.37 30.81 -6.91
CA THR A 415 22.97 31.21 -5.62
C THR A 415 22.00 31.06 -4.44
N ILE A 416 21.19 32.07 -4.15
CA ILE A 416 20.17 32.05 -3.09
C ILE A 416 18.87 31.52 -3.69
N ASP A 417 18.25 30.56 -2.99
CA ASP A 417 16.92 30.00 -3.21
C ASP A 417 16.61 29.64 -4.69
N PHE A 418 17.63 29.16 -5.42
CA PHE A 418 17.58 29.20 -6.88
C PHE A 418 16.68 28.14 -7.55
N ILE A 419 16.06 27.26 -6.76
CA ILE A 419 14.93 26.40 -7.13
C ILE A 419 13.83 26.58 -6.07
N PHE A 420 12.77 27.33 -6.38
CA PHE A 420 11.76 27.73 -5.39
C PHE A 420 10.32 27.68 -5.94
N GLY A 421 9.35 27.79 -5.02
CA GLY A 421 7.91 27.75 -5.31
C GLY A 421 7.18 26.62 -4.59
N ASP A 422 5.91 26.42 -4.97
CA ASP A 422 5.01 25.43 -4.37
C ASP A 422 4.36 24.51 -5.43
N SER A 423 5.11 24.18 -6.48
CA SER A 423 4.71 23.13 -7.43
C SER A 423 4.89 21.72 -6.87
N ALA A 424 4.25 20.75 -7.51
CA ALA A 424 4.52 19.33 -7.39
C ALA A 424 5.58 18.94 -8.44
N VAL A 425 6.87 19.01 -8.08
CA VAL A 425 7.97 19.00 -9.06
C VAL A 425 9.04 17.93 -8.81
N VAL A 426 9.39 17.20 -9.88
CA VAL A 426 10.53 16.26 -9.90
C VAL A 426 11.63 16.76 -10.82
N PHE A 427 12.85 16.82 -10.29
CA PHE A 427 14.11 16.96 -11.02
C PHE A 427 14.79 15.60 -11.11
N GLN A 428 15.01 15.06 -12.31
CA GLN A 428 15.59 13.73 -12.51
C GLN A 428 16.81 13.74 -13.44
N ASN A 429 17.92 13.14 -13.01
CA ASN A 429 19.19 13.10 -13.77
C ASN A 429 19.72 14.51 -14.16
N CYS A 430 19.38 15.56 -13.40
CA CYS A 430 19.80 16.94 -13.68
C CYS A 430 21.16 17.28 -13.05
N ASN A 431 21.84 18.28 -13.60
CA ASN A 431 23.00 18.92 -12.99
C ASN A 431 22.54 20.17 -12.23
N ILE A 432 22.83 20.22 -10.94
CA ILE A 432 22.50 21.34 -10.05
C ILE A 432 23.82 22.01 -9.65
N LEU A 433 23.99 23.24 -10.13
CA LEU A 433 25.28 23.91 -10.29
C LEU A 433 25.33 25.22 -9.48
N PRO A 434 25.38 25.16 -8.14
CA PRO A 434 25.54 26.36 -7.32
C PRO A 434 26.83 27.12 -7.68
N ARG A 435 26.73 28.44 -7.81
CA ARG A 435 27.83 29.34 -8.14
C ARG A 435 28.16 30.27 -6.96
N GLN A 436 29.29 30.96 -7.01
CA GLN A 436 29.73 31.86 -5.94
C GLN A 436 28.82 33.10 -5.83
N PRO A 437 28.18 33.37 -4.67
CA PRO A 437 27.41 34.58 -4.42
C PRO A 437 28.32 35.77 -4.04
N LEU A 438 27.74 36.92 -3.69
CA LEU A 438 28.50 38.08 -3.21
C LEU A 438 29.21 37.78 -1.87
N PRO A 439 30.23 38.56 -1.48
CA PRO A 439 30.85 38.46 -0.16
C PRO A 439 29.81 38.52 0.97
N ASN A 440 30.02 37.70 2.00
CA ASN A 440 29.14 37.54 3.17
C ASN A 440 27.74 36.93 2.90
N GLN A 441 27.42 36.54 1.67
CA GLN A 441 26.23 35.73 1.36
C GLN A 441 26.50 34.22 1.48
N PHE A 442 25.42 33.44 1.48
CA PHE A 442 25.40 31.97 1.40
C PHE A 442 24.69 31.51 0.13
N VAL A 443 24.65 30.20 -0.10
CA VAL A 443 23.92 29.54 -1.19
C VAL A 443 22.86 28.61 -0.61
N THR A 444 21.65 28.63 -1.16
CA THR A 444 20.55 27.72 -0.84
C THR A 444 19.99 27.15 -2.14
N ILE A 445 19.99 25.81 -2.26
CA ILE A 445 19.55 25.15 -3.49
C ILE A 445 18.02 25.19 -3.61
N THR A 446 17.26 24.90 -2.55
CA THR A 446 15.80 24.98 -2.56
C THR A 446 15.19 25.96 -1.55
N ALA A 447 14.05 26.54 -1.92
CA ALA A 447 13.13 27.19 -0.99
C ALA A 447 11.66 26.82 -1.33
N GLN A 448 11.15 25.77 -0.68
CA GLN A 448 9.83 25.22 -1.02
C GLN A 448 8.73 25.86 -0.17
N GLY A 449 7.65 26.30 -0.82
CA GLY A 449 6.63 27.21 -0.30
C GLY A 449 5.32 26.60 0.21
N LYS A 450 5.26 25.31 0.55
CA LYS A 450 4.00 24.65 0.96
C LYS A 450 3.43 25.26 2.26
N LYS A 451 2.16 25.69 2.22
CA LYS A 451 1.45 26.40 3.30
C LYS A 451 0.30 25.64 3.96
N ASP A 452 -0.38 24.74 3.24
CA ASP A 452 -1.42 23.86 3.79
C ASP A 452 -0.97 22.39 3.70
N PRO A 453 -1.05 21.58 4.78
CA PRO A 453 -0.62 20.18 4.79
C PRO A 453 -1.29 19.31 3.72
N ASN A 454 -2.51 19.65 3.29
CA ASN A 454 -3.32 18.95 2.30
C ASN A 454 -2.91 19.25 0.85
N GLN A 455 -2.05 20.23 0.60
CA GLN A 455 -1.49 20.45 -0.74
C GLN A 455 -0.66 19.23 -1.17
N ASN A 456 -0.75 18.82 -2.43
CA ASN A 456 0.02 17.69 -2.98
C ASN A 456 1.40 18.10 -3.55
N THR A 457 1.92 19.22 -3.05
CA THR A 457 3.10 19.95 -3.56
C THR A 457 4.39 19.57 -2.84
N GLY A 458 5.54 19.87 -3.46
CA GLY A 458 6.87 19.56 -2.92
C GLY A 458 7.94 19.41 -4.00
N ILE A 459 9.20 19.64 -3.62
CA ILE A 459 10.37 19.47 -4.50
C ILE A 459 11.02 18.10 -4.29
N SER A 460 11.18 17.32 -5.36
CA SER A 460 11.92 16.05 -5.37
C SER A 460 13.11 16.12 -6.31
N ILE A 461 14.31 15.83 -5.81
CA ILE A 461 15.57 15.81 -6.56
C ILE A 461 16.08 14.36 -6.58
N GLN A 462 16.07 13.71 -7.75
CA GLN A 462 16.35 12.29 -7.92
C GLN A 462 17.48 12.02 -8.90
N ARG A 463 18.50 11.24 -8.50
CA ARG A 463 19.62 10.80 -9.37
C ARG A 463 20.39 11.96 -10.02
N CYS A 464 20.33 13.14 -9.41
CA CYS A 464 21.00 14.34 -9.90
C CYS A 464 22.50 14.34 -9.52
N VAL A 465 23.23 15.30 -10.06
CA VAL A 465 24.57 15.68 -9.58
C VAL A 465 24.49 17.10 -9.00
N ILE A 466 24.90 17.27 -7.75
CA ILE A 466 25.02 18.56 -7.06
C ILE A 466 26.52 18.86 -6.93
N SER A 467 27.04 19.70 -7.82
CA SER A 467 28.47 20.05 -7.95
C SER A 467 28.60 21.54 -8.26
N PRO A 468 29.58 22.27 -7.70
CA PRO A 468 29.64 23.71 -7.93
C PRO A 468 30.00 24.00 -9.39
N LEU A 469 29.46 25.07 -9.97
CA LEU A 469 29.80 25.47 -11.34
C LEU A 469 31.29 25.86 -11.45
N ASP A 470 31.71 26.69 -10.49
CA ASP A 470 33.02 27.34 -10.43
C ASP A 470 33.65 27.13 -9.04
N ARG A 471 34.68 27.93 -8.70
CA ARG A 471 35.23 28.02 -7.34
C ARG A 471 34.20 28.61 -6.36
N LEU A 472 33.41 27.74 -5.74
CA LEU A 472 32.48 28.08 -4.67
C LEU A 472 33.17 28.03 -3.29
N THR A 473 33.13 29.14 -2.56
CA THR A 473 33.68 29.29 -1.20
C THR A 473 32.66 29.72 -0.14
N ALA A 474 31.47 30.17 -0.56
CA ALA A 474 30.39 30.52 0.35
C ALA A 474 29.76 29.27 1.02
N PRO A 475 29.28 29.39 2.27
CA PRO A 475 28.48 28.34 2.90
C PRO A 475 27.29 27.96 2.02
N THR A 476 27.12 26.67 1.76
CA THR A 476 26.09 26.17 0.82
C THR A 476 25.21 25.12 1.48
N TYR A 477 23.89 25.24 1.27
CA TYR A 477 22.86 24.43 1.88
C TYR A 477 21.90 23.85 0.82
N LEU A 478 21.34 22.68 1.12
CA LEU A 478 20.34 21.97 0.32
C LEU A 478 19.04 22.78 0.20
N GLY A 479 18.69 23.57 1.21
CA GLY A 479 17.58 24.52 1.15
C GLY A 479 17.20 25.13 2.49
N ARG A 480 16.14 25.94 2.48
CA ARG A 480 15.52 26.57 3.65
C ARG A 480 13.98 26.64 3.57
N PRO A 481 13.25 26.54 4.69
CA PRO A 481 11.79 26.41 4.67
C PRO A 481 11.08 27.75 4.59
N TRP A 482 10.65 28.13 3.39
CA TRP A 482 9.96 29.40 3.13
C TRP A 482 8.59 29.51 3.82
N LYS A 483 7.84 28.40 3.90
CA LYS A 483 6.51 28.32 4.54
C LYS A 483 6.39 27.08 5.46
N ASP A 484 5.40 27.06 6.33
CA ASP A 484 5.33 26.17 7.51
C ASP A 484 5.25 24.66 7.23
N PHE A 485 4.90 24.24 6.00
CA PHE A 485 4.79 22.83 5.59
C PHE A 485 5.82 22.47 4.50
N SER A 486 6.88 23.29 4.35
CA SER A 486 7.93 23.15 3.34
C SER A 486 8.39 21.70 3.17
N THR A 487 8.27 21.18 1.94
CA THR A 487 8.50 19.77 1.62
C THR A 487 9.58 19.64 0.55
N THR A 488 10.72 19.02 0.89
CA THR A 488 11.82 18.78 -0.06
C THR A 488 12.51 17.44 0.21
N VAL A 489 12.74 16.66 -0.84
CA VAL A 489 13.41 15.36 -0.77
C VAL A 489 14.54 15.28 -1.78
N ILE A 490 15.72 14.87 -1.33
CA ILE A 490 16.92 14.72 -2.17
C ILE A 490 17.38 13.26 -2.07
N MET A 491 17.31 12.52 -3.18
CA MET A 491 17.53 11.08 -3.18
C MET A 491 18.33 10.56 -4.37
N GLN A 492 19.07 9.46 -4.14
CA GLN A 492 19.92 8.77 -5.11
C GLN A 492 20.94 9.71 -5.81
N THR A 493 21.22 10.86 -5.21
CA THR A 493 21.88 12.02 -5.83
C THR A 493 23.33 12.10 -5.37
N ASN A 494 24.25 12.48 -6.26
CA ASN A 494 25.67 12.65 -5.95
C ASN A 494 25.94 14.09 -5.50
N ILE A 495 26.56 14.29 -4.34
CA ILE A 495 26.71 15.60 -3.67
C ILE A 495 28.19 15.89 -3.42
N GLY A 496 28.69 16.97 -4.00
CA GLY A 496 30.06 17.44 -3.84
C GLY A 496 30.41 17.92 -2.43
N GLY A 497 31.71 17.92 -2.10
CA GLY A 497 32.22 18.14 -0.73
C GLY A 497 32.26 19.60 -0.26
N PHE A 498 31.56 20.49 -0.95
CA PHE A 498 31.45 21.92 -0.63
C PHE A 498 30.19 22.23 0.22
N LEU A 499 29.26 21.28 0.32
CA LEU A 499 28.04 21.43 1.10
C LEU A 499 28.37 21.59 2.58
N SER A 500 27.69 22.53 3.26
CA SER A 500 27.73 22.67 4.71
C SER A 500 27.32 21.36 5.39
N PRO A 501 28.08 20.84 6.38
CA PRO A 501 27.72 19.59 7.06
C PRO A 501 26.31 19.60 7.69
N LEU A 502 25.82 20.79 8.07
CA LEU A 502 24.46 21.05 8.56
C LEU A 502 23.36 20.64 7.56
N GLY A 503 23.67 20.65 6.25
CA GLY A 503 22.77 20.35 5.14
C GLY A 503 21.76 21.45 4.86
N TRP A 504 21.02 21.90 5.87
CA TRP A 504 19.89 22.83 5.75
C TRP A 504 20.10 24.06 6.64
N ILE A 505 19.45 25.18 6.32
CA ILE A 505 19.49 26.42 7.12
C ILE A 505 18.07 26.95 7.39
N SER A 506 17.85 27.55 8.56
CA SER A 506 16.54 28.09 8.92
C SER A 506 16.19 29.33 8.09
N TRP A 507 14.89 29.61 7.93
CA TRP A 507 14.42 30.80 7.23
C TRP A 507 14.75 32.08 8.01
N VAL A 508 14.37 32.11 9.30
CA VAL A 508 14.79 33.13 10.26
C VAL A 508 16.02 32.62 11.01
N SER A 509 17.04 33.47 11.16
CA SER A 509 18.29 33.10 11.82
C SER A 509 18.08 32.71 13.29
N ASN A 510 18.64 31.57 13.70
CA ASN A 510 18.52 30.97 15.05
C ASN A 510 17.10 30.57 15.50
N VAL A 511 16.13 30.51 14.59
CA VAL A 511 14.78 29.99 14.86
C VAL A 511 14.64 28.61 14.21
N ASP A 512 14.41 27.58 15.01
CA ASP A 512 14.10 26.24 14.49
C ASP A 512 12.75 26.26 13.75
N PRO A 513 12.64 25.66 12.56
CA PRO A 513 11.41 25.69 11.77
C PRO A 513 10.29 24.82 12.37
N PRO A 514 9.03 25.04 11.97
CA PRO A 514 7.88 24.26 12.43
C PRO A 514 8.06 22.75 12.26
N ARG A 515 7.45 21.97 13.18
CA ARG A 515 7.49 20.49 13.14
C ARG A 515 6.79 19.89 11.91
N SER A 516 6.07 20.70 11.16
CA SER A 516 5.26 20.38 9.99
C SER A 516 6.05 20.32 8.67
N ILE A 517 7.29 20.81 8.61
CA ILE A 517 8.14 20.66 7.42
C ILE A 517 8.54 19.19 7.20
N PHE A 518 8.82 18.83 5.94
CA PHE A 518 9.33 17.51 5.58
C PHE A 518 10.61 17.66 4.75
N TYR A 519 11.78 17.57 5.40
CA TYR A 519 13.07 17.49 4.71
C TYR A 519 13.70 16.10 4.86
N ALA A 520 14.08 15.48 3.74
CA ALA A 520 14.62 14.12 3.73
C ALA A 520 15.76 13.90 2.73
N GLU A 521 16.70 13.03 3.12
CA GLU A 521 17.80 12.54 2.30
C GLU A 521 17.77 11.01 2.20
N TYR A 522 18.01 10.44 1.01
CA TYR A 522 17.97 8.98 0.82
C TYR A 522 18.98 8.47 -0.21
N GLN A 523 19.86 7.53 0.18
CA GLN A 523 20.85 6.90 -0.71
C GLN A 523 21.72 7.91 -1.50
N ASN A 524 21.93 9.11 -0.97
CA ASN A 524 22.80 10.11 -1.58
C ASN A 524 24.27 9.70 -1.45
N THR A 525 25.06 10.02 -2.48
CA THR A 525 26.48 9.65 -2.60
C THR A 525 27.36 10.90 -2.70
N GLY A 526 28.68 10.72 -2.73
CA GLY A 526 29.64 11.82 -2.77
C GLY A 526 29.95 12.43 -1.39
N PRO A 527 31.05 13.20 -1.26
CA PRO A 527 31.53 13.68 0.03
C PRO A 527 30.57 14.63 0.79
N GLY A 528 29.60 15.26 0.11
CA GLY A 528 28.58 16.10 0.75
C GLY A 528 27.39 15.33 1.36
N SER A 529 27.22 14.03 1.05
CA SER A 529 26.04 13.25 1.50
C SER A 529 26.11 12.73 2.94
N SER A 530 27.21 13.00 3.67
CA SER A 530 27.36 12.57 5.06
C SER A 530 26.37 13.26 6.00
N THR A 531 25.32 12.56 6.39
CA THR A 531 24.24 13.07 7.25
C THR A 531 24.60 13.24 8.73
N ARG A 532 25.79 12.83 9.18
CA ARG A 532 26.20 12.78 10.61
C ARG A 532 26.03 14.11 11.36
N ASN A 533 26.24 15.24 10.69
CA ASN A 533 26.29 16.57 11.29
C ASN A 533 25.11 17.46 10.87
N ARG A 534 24.03 16.87 10.34
CA ARG A 534 22.83 17.61 9.90
C ARG A 534 22.12 18.29 11.08
N VAL A 535 21.36 19.35 10.78
CA VAL A 535 20.45 20.01 11.73
C VAL A 535 19.46 19.01 12.36
N LYS A 536 19.13 19.20 13.64
CA LYS A 536 18.33 18.25 14.45
C LYS A 536 16.86 18.67 14.60
N TRP A 537 16.31 19.37 13.61
CA TRP A 537 14.94 19.86 13.63
C TRP A 537 13.91 18.71 13.68
N ALA A 538 12.78 18.95 14.34
CA ALA A 538 11.73 17.94 14.50
C ALA A 538 11.05 17.51 13.18
N GLY A 539 11.05 18.37 12.15
CA GLY A 539 10.62 18.02 10.78
C GLY A 539 11.75 17.50 9.87
N GLY A 540 12.99 17.44 10.38
CA GLY A 540 14.17 16.96 9.66
C GLY A 540 14.25 15.43 9.64
N LYS A 541 13.57 14.80 8.67
CA LYS A 541 13.57 13.34 8.46
C LYS A 541 14.82 12.90 7.69
N ILE A 542 15.98 13.06 8.31
CA ILE A 542 17.33 12.84 7.76
C ILE A 542 17.49 11.48 7.04
N GLN A 543 16.68 10.47 7.36
CA GLN A 543 16.55 9.24 6.56
C GLN A 543 15.09 8.79 6.46
N ILE A 544 14.71 8.29 5.28
CA ILE A 544 13.39 7.72 4.96
C ILE A 544 13.52 6.28 4.43
N SER A 545 12.43 5.51 4.45
CA SER A 545 12.41 4.11 3.97
C SER A 545 12.03 4.01 2.48
N LEU A 546 12.30 2.86 1.85
CA LEU A 546 12.02 2.63 0.42
C LEU A 546 10.54 2.89 0.04
N ALA A 547 9.60 2.61 0.96
CA ALA A 547 8.19 2.93 0.77
C ALA A 547 7.97 4.44 0.54
N HIS A 548 8.50 5.28 1.43
CA HIS A 548 8.44 6.75 1.29
C HIS A 548 9.15 7.24 0.00
N THR A 549 10.16 6.54 -0.50
CA THR A 549 10.85 6.96 -1.74
C THR A 549 10.09 6.59 -2.99
N ASN A 550 9.22 5.57 -2.94
CA ASN A 550 8.24 5.34 -3.99
C ASN A 550 7.23 6.50 -4.03
N ASP A 551 6.87 7.06 -2.88
CA ASP A 551 6.08 8.30 -2.85
C ASP A 551 6.86 9.43 -3.56
N PHE A 552 8.06 9.82 -3.10
CA PHE A 552 8.76 10.96 -3.75
C PHE A 552 9.29 10.69 -5.17
N SER A 553 9.12 9.49 -5.74
CA SER A 553 9.36 9.18 -7.16
C SER A 553 8.11 8.88 -8.00
N SER A 554 6.93 8.66 -7.39
CA SER A 554 5.67 8.47 -8.14
C SER A 554 4.44 9.23 -7.60
N VAL A 555 4.40 9.72 -6.36
CA VAL A 555 3.31 10.58 -5.83
C VAL A 555 3.24 11.94 -6.51
N LEU A 556 4.37 12.44 -7.02
CA LEU A 556 4.42 13.60 -7.93
C LEU A 556 4.06 13.25 -9.39
N GLN A 557 3.55 12.03 -9.61
CA GLN A 557 2.98 11.56 -10.89
C GLN A 557 1.53 11.05 -10.71
N HIS A 558 1.21 10.43 -9.57
CA HIS A 558 -0.15 10.13 -9.08
C HIS A 558 -0.19 10.16 -7.53
N PRO A 559 -0.84 11.16 -6.89
CA PRO A 559 -0.87 11.25 -5.44
C PRO A 559 -1.79 10.21 -4.80
N THR A 560 -1.24 9.43 -3.86
CA THR A 560 -1.99 8.63 -2.89
C THR A 560 -1.38 8.87 -1.50
N ALA A 561 -2.20 9.20 -0.51
CA ALA A 561 -1.71 9.64 0.80
C ALA A 561 -1.21 8.49 1.69
N SER A 562 -0.13 8.72 2.45
CA SER A 562 0.17 7.98 3.67
C SER A 562 1.04 8.79 4.66
N LEU A 563 1.16 8.30 5.89
CA LEU A 563 1.71 9.02 7.04
C LEU A 563 3.05 8.43 7.54
N TYR A 564 3.73 9.17 8.41
CA TYR A 564 5.11 8.93 8.84
C TYR A 564 5.32 7.62 9.62
N SER A 565 6.41 6.89 9.32
CA SER A 565 7.26 6.23 10.34
C SER A 565 8.65 5.91 9.77
N SER A 566 9.73 5.98 10.57
CA SER A 566 11.12 6.00 10.06
C SER A 566 12.10 5.12 10.85
N SER A 567 12.82 4.24 10.16
CA SER A 567 14.12 3.66 10.55
C SER A 567 14.81 3.01 9.34
N SER A 568 16.12 2.77 9.41
CA SER A 568 16.99 2.59 8.23
C SER A 568 18.07 1.52 8.39
N PRO A 569 18.34 0.67 7.37
CA PRO A 569 19.51 -0.21 7.30
C PRO A 569 20.64 0.36 6.40
N SER A 570 21.80 -0.30 6.36
CA SER A 570 22.98 0.14 5.57
C SER A 570 23.46 -0.91 4.54
N LEU A 571 24.15 -0.46 3.49
CA LEU A 571 24.54 -1.24 2.32
C LEU A 571 25.83 -2.06 2.49
N LYS A 572 25.96 -3.11 1.66
CA LYS A 572 27.07 -3.26 0.69
C LYS A 572 26.61 -4.01 -0.57
N SER A 573 27.40 -3.96 -1.65
CA SER A 573 26.95 -4.16 -3.04
C SER A 573 28.11 -4.56 -3.98
N GLN A 574 27.84 -4.63 -5.30
CA GLN A 574 28.73 -4.93 -6.44
C GLN A 574 28.97 -6.43 -6.74
N LEU A 575 29.25 -6.87 -7.98
CA LEU A 575 29.23 -6.19 -9.30
C LEU A 575 27.93 -6.60 -10.07
N LEU A 576 27.77 -6.85 -11.39
CA LEU A 576 28.57 -6.73 -12.65
C LEU A 576 27.58 -6.64 -13.84
N LEU A 577 28.01 -6.17 -15.02
CA LEU A 577 27.16 -5.92 -16.21
C LEU A 577 27.96 -6.04 -17.52
N ARG A 578 27.52 -6.84 -18.52
CA ARG A 578 27.88 -6.75 -19.96
C ARG A 578 27.25 -7.84 -20.86
N PHE A 579 27.29 -7.59 -22.18
CA PHE A 579 26.91 -8.45 -23.32
C PHE A 579 25.40 -8.66 -23.54
N LEU A 580 24.85 -8.69 -24.77
CA LEU A 580 25.42 -8.58 -26.12
C LEU A 580 24.50 -7.75 -27.06
N ASN A 581 24.88 -7.58 -28.34
CA ASN A 581 24.18 -6.76 -29.35
C ASN A 581 24.20 -7.47 -30.73
N THR A 582 23.46 -6.96 -31.74
CA THR A 582 23.29 -7.50 -33.12
C THR A 582 22.41 -8.78 -33.23
N THR A 583 21.78 -9.17 -34.35
CA THR A 583 21.72 -8.70 -35.77
C THR A 583 20.26 -8.46 -36.27
N ALA A 584 20.03 -8.18 -37.57
CA ALA A 584 18.73 -7.69 -38.10
C ALA A 584 18.24 -8.35 -39.42
N ALA A 585 17.01 -8.01 -39.83
CA ALA A 585 16.35 -8.21 -41.16
C ALA A 585 15.84 -9.63 -41.50
N PRO A 586 14.91 -9.83 -42.48
CA PRO A 586 14.33 -8.86 -43.44
C PRO A 586 12.77 -8.80 -43.53
N ASN A 587 12.27 -7.90 -44.39
CA ASN A 587 10.85 -7.74 -44.77
C ASN A 587 10.33 -8.87 -45.69
N PRO A 588 9.01 -8.93 -45.90
CA PRO A 588 8.50 -8.78 -47.28
C PRO A 588 7.45 -7.66 -47.41
N SER A 589 7.12 -7.31 -48.67
CA SER A 589 6.24 -6.19 -49.04
C SER A 589 4.91 -6.65 -49.65
N SER A 590 3.82 -5.96 -49.31
CA SER A 590 2.65 -5.84 -50.18
C SER A 590 1.98 -4.49 -49.96
N SER A 591 1.64 -3.80 -51.06
CA SER A 591 0.82 -2.60 -51.03
C SER A 591 -0.64 -2.96 -50.82
N ASP A 592 -1.32 -2.26 -49.91
CA ASP A 592 -2.77 -2.09 -50.04
C ASP A 592 -3.23 -0.73 -49.48
N SER A 593 -4.29 -0.19 -50.05
CA SER A 593 -4.72 1.19 -49.79
C SER A 593 -6.08 1.24 -49.08
N MET A 594 -6.07 1.45 -47.76
CA MET A 594 -7.27 1.89 -47.04
C MET A 594 -6.96 3.02 -46.04
N ALA A 595 -7.55 4.17 -46.30
CA ALA A 595 -7.74 5.23 -45.31
C ALA A 595 -9.15 5.07 -44.71
N SER A 596 -9.25 4.45 -43.54
CA SER A 596 -10.52 4.28 -42.83
C SER A 596 -10.33 4.34 -41.30
N ASP A 597 -10.73 5.48 -40.75
CA ASP A 597 -11.43 5.63 -39.47
C ASP A 597 -11.04 4.68 -38.30
N TYR A 598 -9.94 4.99 -37.61
CA TYR A 598 -9.61 4.39 -36.31
C TYR A 598 -10.26 5.15 -35.15
N SER A 599 -11.59 5.21 -35.15
CA SER A 599 -12.37 5.43 -33.93
C SER A 599 -12.18 4.23 -32.99
N SER A 600 -11.43 4.40 -31.90
CA SER A 600 -11.25 3.36 -30.90
C SER A 600 -12.56 3.16 -30.13
N ALA A 601 -13.37 2.20 -30.59
CA ALA A 601 -14.64 1.88 -29.95
C ALA A 601 -14.45 1.60 -28.44
N PRO A 602 -15.32 2.13 -27.56
CA PRO A 602 -15.21 1.90 -26.13
C PRO A 602 -15.35 0.41 -25.82
N VAL A 603 -14.62 -0.07 -24.80
CA VAL A 603 -14.62 -1.48 -24.40
C VAL A 603 -16.02 -1.90 -23.95
N LYS A 604 -16.58 -2.86 -24.69
CA LYS A 604 -17.89 -3.50 -24.48
C LYS A 604 -17.70 -5.01 -24.23
N LEU A 605 -18.77 -5.68 -23.80
CA LEU A 605 -18.76 -7.10 -23.46
C LEU A 605 -18.40 -8.01 -24.67
N ASP A 606 -18.76 -7.61 -25.87
CA ASP A 606 -18.42 -8.27 -27.15
C ASP A 606 -16.96 -8.03 -27.60
N SER A 607 -16.23 -7.14 -26.94
CA SER A 607 -14.84 -6.76 -27.28
C SER A 607 -13.78 -7.28 -26.31
N ILE A 608 -14.17 -7.91 -25.19
CA ILE A 608 -13.22 -8.51 -24.24
C ILE A 608 -12.89 -9.96 -24.61
N ASN A 609 -11.77 -10.47 -24.07
CA ASN A 609 -11.28 -11.83 -24.34
C ASN A 609 -12.38 -12.89 -24.07
N PRO A 610 -12.79 -13.71 -25.06
CA PRO A 610 -13.84 -14.73 -24.88
C PRO A 610 -13.58 -15.71 -23.74
N LYS A 611 -12.32 -16.03 -23.44
CA LYS A 611 -11.94 -16.90 -22.30
C LYS A 611 -12.33 -16.32 -20.93
N VAL A 612 -12.57 -15.01 -20.85
CA VAL A 612 -13.07 -14.32 -19.65
C VAL A 612 -14.62 -14.34 -19.61
N LEU A 613 -15.29 -14.35 -20.76
CA LEU A 613 -16.74 -14.55 -20.86
C LEU A 613 -17.14 -16.00 -20.52
N GLU A 614 -16.32 -16.97 -20.93
CA GLU A 614 -16.47 -18.40 -20.63
C GLU A 614 -16.08 -18.77 -19.18
N CYS A 615 -15.53 -17.83 -18.39
CA CYS A 615 -14.99 -18.08 -17.06
C CYS A 615 -16.02 -17.84 -15.94
N GLU A 616 -16.74 -18.88 -15.54
CA GLU A 616 -17.65 -18.83 -14.39
C GLU A 616 -16.99 -19.28 -13.06
N TYR A 617 -17.20 -18.51 -11.98
CA TYR A 617 -16.74 -18.84 -10.63
C TYR A 617 -17.83 -18.56 -9.57
N ALA A 618 -18.81 -19.46 -9.47
CA ALA A 618 -20.03 -19.31 -8.68
C ALA A 618 -19.83 -18.98 -7.19
N VAL A 619 -18.71 -19.39 -6.58
CA VAL A 619 -18.37 -19.14 -5.15
C VAL A 619 -18.37 -17.64 -4.80
N ARG A 620 -18.14 -16.77 -5.78
CA ARG A 620 -18.28 -15.30 -5.69
C ARG A 620 -19.12 -14.70 -6.83
N GLY A 621 -20.05 -15.48 -7.36
CA GLY A 621 -20.93 -15.10 -8.47
C GLY A 621 -22.18 -14.34 -8.04
N GLU A 622 -23.22 -14.40 -8.88
CA GLU A 622 -24.48 -13.64 -8.75
C GLU A 622 -25.10 -13.67 -7.35
N ILE A 623 -25.17 -14.85 -6.71
CA ILE A 623 -25.78 -14.99 -5.37
C ILE A 623 -25.06 -14.15 -4.30
N VAL A 624 -23.76 -13.90 -4.44
CA VAL A 624 -23.00 -13.04 -3.52
C VAL A 624 -23.27 -11.57 -3.81
N THR A 625 -23.44 -11.19 -5.08
CA THR A 625 -23.88 -9.85 -5.49
C THR A 625 -25.31 -9.55 -5.00
N LEU A 626 -26.21 -10.54 -5.01
CA LEU A 626 -27.55 -10.42 -4.42
C LEU A 626 -27.48 -10.32 -2.89
N ALA A 627 -26.69 -11.18 -2.23
CA ALA A 627 -26.48 -11.13 -0.78
C ALA A 627 -25.91 -9.78 -0.32
N GLN A 628 -25.02 -9.15 -1.10
CA GLN A 628 -24.52 -7.80 -0.84
C GLN A 628 -25.60 -6.73 -0.99
N LYS A 629 -26.46 -6.80 -2.01
CA LYS A 629 -27.62 -5.90 -2.16
C LYS A 629 -28.58 -6.03 -0.98
N LEU A 630 -28.90 -7.26 -0.56
CA LEU A 630 -29.73 -7.53 0.62
C LEU A 630 -29.06 -7.02 1.91
N GLN A 631 -27.73 -7.15 2.05
CA GLN A 631 -27.00 -6.62 3.20
C GLN A 631 -26.94 -5.08 3.22
N GLU A 632 -27.00 -4.42 2.06
CA GLU A 632 -27.25 -2.97 1.99
C GLU A 632 -28.69 -2.62 2.31
N GLU A 633 -29.67 -3.40 1.85
CA GLU A 633 -31.09 -3.17 2.09
C GLU A 633 -31.44 -3.30 3.58
N LEU A 634 -30.95 -4.34 4.27
CA LEU A 634 -31.08 -4.49 5.73
C LEU A 634 -30.51 -3.30 6.52
N LYS A 635 -29.43 -2.69 6.03
CA LYS A 635 -28.84 -1.49 6.64
C LYS A 635 -29.62 -0.20 6.37
N LYS A 636 -30.34 -0.13 5.24
CA LYS A 636 -31.19 1.01 4.86
C LYS A 636 -32.57 0.92 5.51
N ASN A 637 -33.14 -0.29 5.53
CA ASN A 637 -34.48 -0.63 5.99
C ASN A 637 -34.43 -1.82 6.98
N PRO A 638 -34.03 -1.61 8.26
CA PRO A 638 -34.07 -2.68 9.27
C PRO A 638 -35.48 -3.29 9.40
N GLY A 639 -35.58 -4.62 9.40
CA GLY A 639 -36.86 -5.34 9.43
C GLY A 639 -37.62 -5.43 8.09
N SER A 640 -37.01 -5.05 6.97
CA SER A 640 -37.59 -5.24 5.61
C SER A 640 -37.66 -6.70 5.14
N HIS A 641 -36.87 -7.58 5.75
CA HIS A 641 -36.77 -9.01 5.44
C HIS A 641 -37.02 -9.85 6.71
N PRO A 642 -37.39 -11.14 6.59
CA PRO A 642 -37.63 -12.03 7.73
C PRO A 642 -36.36 -12.50 8.46
N PHE A 643 -35.26 -11.74 8.38
CA PHE A 643 -33.96 -12.00 8.98
C PHE A 643 -33.20 -10.68 9.14
N ASP A 644 -32.43 -10.53 10.22
CA ASP A 644 -31.72 -9.27 10.52
C ASP A 644 -30.30 -9.19 9.92
N GLU A 645 -29.72 -10.32 9.50
CA GLU A 645 -28.35 -10.39 8.96
C GLU A 645 -28.20 -11.36 7.77
N ILE A 646 -27.08 -11.22 7.05
CA ILE A 646 -26.65 -12.12 5.98
C ILE A 646 -25.49 -12.99 6.48
N LEU A 647 -25.78 -14.25 6.79
CA LEU A 647 -24.77 -15.24 7.19
C LEU A 647 -24.11 -15.85 5.94
N TYR A 648 -22.84 -15.53 5.70
CA TYR A 648 -22.09 -15.92 4.51
C TYR A 648 -21.59 -17.38 4.52
N CYS A 649 -22.52 -18.33 4.43
CA CYS A 649 -22.23 -19.78 4.34
C CYS A 649 -21.65 -20.22 2.98
N ASN A 650 -21.44 -19.31 2.02
CA ASN A 650 -21.00 -19.62 0.65
C ASN A 650 -19.49 -19.87 0.49
N ILE A 651 -18.68 -19.58 1.51
CA ILE A 651 -17.22 -19.63 1.41
C ILE A 651 -16.57 -20.16 2.69
N GLY A 652 -15.76 -21.22 2.55
CA GLY A 652 -14.97 -21.76 3.66
C GLY A 652 -13.82 -20.83 4.05
N ASN A 653 -14.13 -19.82 4.86
CA ASN A 653 -13.28 -18.72 5.33
C ASN A 653 -13.41 -18.57 6.86
N PRO A 654 -12.74 -19.42 7.67
CA PRO A 654 -13.19 -19.70 9.05
C PRO A 654 -13.15 -18.50 10.01
N GLN A 655 -12.17 -17.61 9.87
CA GLN A 655 -12.03 -16.44 10.77
C GLN A 655 -13.19 -15.44 10.63
N SER A 656 -13.87 -15.41 9.47
CA SER A 656 -15.10 -14.59 9.30
C SER A 656 -16.34 -15.22 9.94
N LEU A 657 -16.27 -16.46 10.40
CA LEU A 657 -17.31 -17.14 11.20
C LEU A 657 -16.88 -17.30 12.67
N GLY A 658 -15.93 -16.47 13.13
CA GLY A 658 -15.53 -16.39 14.55
C GLY A 658 -14.40 -17.32 14.99
N GLN A 659 -13.83 -18.15 14.10
CA GLN A 659 -12.62 -18.93 14.44
C GLN A 659 -11.49 -17.97 14.82
N GLN A 660 -10.93 -18.15 16.02
CA GLN A 660 -9.81 -17.34 16.49
C GLN A 660 -8.51 -17.74 15.78
N PRO A 661 -7.62 -16.77 15.46
CA PRO A 661 -6.32 -17.06 14.87
C PRO A 661 -5.39 -17.74 15.88
N ILE A 662 -4.48 -18.60 15.39
CA ILE A 662 -3.51 -19.30 16.25
C ILE A 662 -2.45 -18.32 16.75
N THR A 663 -2.35 -18.17 18.08
CA THR A 663 -1.49 -17.17 18.73
C THR A 663 -0.03 -17.28 18.30
N PHE A 664 0.59 -18.47 18.39
CA PHE A 664 1.97 -18.73 17.96
C PHE A 664 2.24 -18.27 16.51
N PHE A 665 1.32 -18.54 15.57
CA PHE A 665 1.47 -18.09 14.18
C PHE A 665 1.41 -16.56 14.05
N ARG A 666 0.57 -15.88 14.86
CA ARG A 666 0.47 -14.41 14.85
C ARG A 666 1.63 -13.73 15.56
N GLU A 667 2.15 -14.33 16.62
CA GLU A 667 3.34 -13.87 17.33
C GLU A 667 4.59 -13.96 16.46
N VAL A 668 4.91 -15.14 15.90
CA VAL A 668 6.05 -15.32 14.99
C VAL A 668 5.98 -14.37 13.80
N LEU A 669 4.80 -14.20 13.20
CA LEU A 669 4.63 -13.25 12.09
C LEU A 669 4.85 -11.80 12.53
N ALA A 670 4.31 -11.37 13.67
CA ALA A 670 4.53 -10.00 14.17
C ALA A 670 6.02 -9.73 14.49
N LEU A 671 6.74 -10.73 15.01
CA LEU A 671 8.17 -10.67 15.27
C LEU A 671 9.00 -10.63 13.97
N CYS A 672 8.59 -11.34 12.93
CA CYS A 672 9.24 -11.30 11.60
C CYS A 672 8.91 -10.03 10.79
N ASP A 673 7.69 -9.50 10.94
CA ASP A 673 7.24 -8.26 10.29
C ASP A 673 7.87 -7.01 10.98
N HIS A 674 8.20 -7.07 12.28
CA HIS A 674 8.90 -6.01 13.01
C HIS A 674 10.11 -6.52 13.83
N PRO A 675 11.20 -6.99 13.18
CA PRO A 675 12.31 -7.69 13.86
C PRO A 675 13.06 -6.85 14.90
N ALA A 676 13.02 -5.52 14.81
CA ALA A 676 13.62 -4.60 15.78
C ALA A 676 12.94 -4.58 17.17
N ILE A 677 11.95 -5.45 17.42
CA ILE A 677 11.47 -5.73 18.79
C ILE A 677 12.19 -6.93 19.43
N LEU A 678 12.81 -7.83 18.66
CA LEU A 678 13.54 -8.97 19.21
C LEU A 678 14.72 -8.54 20.11
N ASP A 679 15.30 -7.38 19.86
CA ASP A 679 16.39 -6.78 20.65
C ASP A 679 15.92 -6.06 21.93
N LYS A 680 14.61 -6.03 22.21
CA LYS A 680 14.01 -5.32 23.37
C LYS A 680 13.73 -6.26 24.54
N ALA A 681 14.08 -5.85 25.75
CA ALA A 681 13.87 -6.65 26.96
C ALA A 681 12.38 -6.91 27.25
N GLU A 682 11.51 -5.96 26.91
CA GLU A 682 10.06 -6.04 27.06
C GLU A 682 9.42 -7.17 26.24
N THR A 683 10.07 -7.61 25.15
CA THR A 683 9.55 -8.62 24.22
C THR A 683 9.40 -9.99 24.87
N GLN A 684 10.28 -10.36 25.82
CA GLN A 684 10.14 -11.59 26.62
C GLN A 684 8.96 -11.54 27.62
N GLY A 685 8.35 -10.38 27.83
CA GLY A 685 7.11 -10.22 28.60
C GLY A 685 5.83 -10.11 27.73
N LEU A 686 5.96 -10.15 26.40
CA LEU A 686 4.86 -9.89 25.46
C LEU A 686 4.64 -10.98 24.41
N PHE A 687 5.64 -11.82 24.14
CA PHE A 687 5.60 -12.92 23.15
C PHE A 687 6.16 -14.19 23.78
N SER A 688 5.73 -15.37 23.31
CA SER A 688 6.26 -16.63 23.83
C SER A 688 7.71 -16.88 23.41
N ALA A 689 8.47 -17.59 24.26
CA ALA A 689 9.92 -17.75 24.10
C ALA A 689 10.33 -18.48 22.80
N ASP A 690 9.50 -19.42 22.39
CA ASP A 690 9.49 -20.18 21.13
C ASP A 690 9.01 -19.35 19.94
N SER A 691 8.04 -18.45 20.10
CA SER A 691 7.70 -17.47 19.06
C SER A 691 8.90 -16.59 18.74
N ILE A 692 9.63 -16.15 19.78
CA ILE A 692 10.89 -15.40 19.68
C ILE A 692 11.99 -16.25 19.03
N GLU A 693 12.22 -17.47 19.51
CA GLU A 693 13.21 -18.41 18.98
C GLU A 693 12.96 -18.74 17.50
N ARG A 694 11.71 -19.07 17.15
CA ARG A 694 11.28 -19.39 15.79
C ARG A 694 11.40 -18.18 14.87
N ALA A 695 11.10 -16.97 15.36
CA ALA A 695 11.32 -15.74 14.59
C ALA A 695 12.82 -15.52 14.28
N PHE A 696 13.72 -15.72 15.25
CA PHE A 696 15.16 -15.69 14.98
C PHE A 696 15.59 -16.75 13.96
N GLN A 697 15.17 -18.01 14.13
CA GLN A 697 15.44 -19.12 13.21
C GLN A 697 15.00 -18.79 11.77
N ILE A 698 13.82 -18.19 11.60
CA ILE A 698 13.28 -17.77 10.29
C ILE A 698 14.08 -16.60 9.71
N LEU A 699 14.36 -15.57 10.51
CA LEU A 699 15.10 -14.40 10.06
C LEU A 699 16.50 -14.76 9.58
N ASP A 700 17.20 -15.69 10.25
CA ASP A 700 18.53 -16.15 9.83
C ASP A 700 18.52 -17.06 8.58
N GLN A 701 17.36 -17.60 8.19
CA GLN A 701 17.17 -18.26 6.90
C GLN A 701 16.87 -17.27 5.74
N ILE A 702 16.61 -16.00 6.06
CA ILE A 702 16.32 -14.95 5.07
C ILE A 702 17.60 -14.13 4.80
N PRO A 703 18.03 -13.99 3.53
CA PRO A 703 19.21 -13.19 3.19
C PRO A 703 19.16 -11.78 3.78
N GLY A 704 20.14 -11.45 4.62
CA GLY A 704 20.22 -10.16 5.31
C GLY A 704 19.10 -9.88 6.33
N ARG A 705 18.38 -10.90 6.81
CA ARG A 705 17.15 -10.80 7.64
C ARG A 705 16.04 -9.93 7.01
N ALA A 706 16.06 -9.75 5.68
CA ALA A 706 15.23 -8.78 4.98
C ALA A 706 13.83 -9.33 4.62
N THR A 707 12.92 -9.42 5.58
CA THR A 707 11.54 -9.93 5.39
C THR A 707 10.69 -9.14 4.39
N GLY A 708 11.06 -7.88 4.09
CA GLY A 708 10.43 -7.05 3.05
C GLY A 708 11.06 -7.14 1.66
N ALA A 709 12.04 -8.00 1.43
CA ALA A 709 12.67 -8.20 0.11
C ALA A 709 11.97 -9.30 -0.70
N TYR A 710 12.14 -9.28 -2.03
CA TYR A 710 11.81 -10.43 -2.85
C TYR A 710 12.69 -11.62 -2.48
N SER A 711 12.09 -12.81 -2.37
CA SER A 711 12.82 -14.06 -2.22
C SER A 711 13.08 -14.70 -3.58
N HIS A 712 13.73 -15.87 -3.60
CA HIS A 712 13.80 -16.71 -4.80
C HIS A 712 12.39 -17.02 -5.33
N SER A 713 12.19 -17.19 -6.64
CA SER A 713 10.84 -17.37 -7.21
C SER A 713 10.12 -18.66 -6.81
N GLN A 714 10.84 -19.65 -6.27
CA GLN A 714 10.26 -20.82 -5.60
C GLN A 714 9.92 -20.58 -4.11
N GLY A 715 10.37 -19.48 -3.52
CA GLY A 715 10.35 -19.19 -2.09
C GLY A 715 11.71 -19.32 -1.40
N ILE A 716 11.82 -18.70 -0.21
CA ILE A 716 13.00 -18.73 0.66
C ILE A 716 13.48 -20.16 0.89
N LYS A 717 14.78 -20.43 0.69
CA LYS A 717 15.32 -21.79 0.73
C LYS A 717 15.06 -22.49 2.07
N GLY A 718 15.41 -21.88 3.20
CA GLY A 718 15.20 -22.51 4.52
C GLY A 718 13.73 -22.81 4.85
N LEU A 719 12.79 -22.03 4.31
CA LEU A 719 11.36 -22.29 4.47
C LEU A 719 10.91 -23.47 3.60
N ARG A 720 11.45 -23.61 2.37
CA ARG A 720 11.28 -24.83 1.55
C ARG A 720 11.93 -26.05 2.20
N ASP A 721 13.12 -25.90 2.78
CA ASP A 721 13.81 -26.95 3.53
C ASP A 721 12.97 -27.44 4.72
N THR A 722 12.34 -26.50 5.43
CA THR A 722 11.41 -26.79 6.55
C THR A 722 10.15 -27.52 6.07
N ILE A 723 9.59 -27.13 4.93
CA ILE A 723 8.39 -27.79 4.36
C ILE A 723 8.73 -29.18 3.82
N ALA A 724 9.90 -29.37 3.20
CA ALA A 724 10.38 -30.68 2.77
C ALA A 724 10.49 -31.66 3.95
N ALA A 725 11.12 -31.24 5.05
CA ALA A 725 11.19 -32.04 6.28
C ALA A 725 9.80 -32.34 6.88
N GLY A 726 8.84 -31.41 6.77
CA GLY A 726 7.45 -31.62 7.18
C GLY A 726 6.71 -32.65 6.31
N ILE A 727 6.90 -32.61 4.99
CA ILE A 727 6.36 -33.60 4.04
C ILE A 727 6.97 -34.98 4.32
N GLU A 728 8.30 -35.06 4.52
CA GLU A 728 8.99 -36.31 4.82
C GLU A 728 8.53 -36.92 6.15
N ALA A 729 8.33 -36.10 7.20
CA ALA A 729 7.79 -36.56 8.49
C ALA A 729 6.31 -37.00 8.42
N ARG A 730 5.52 -36.50 7.47
CA ARG A 730 4.13 -36.91 7.19
C ARG A 730 4.06 -38.22 6.39
N ASP A 731 4.91 -38.32 5.36
CA ASP A 731 4.82 -39.38 4.36
C ASP A 731 5.69 -40.60 4.68
N GLY A 732 6.79 -40.42 5.41
CA GLY A 732 7.82 -41.47 5.59
C GLY A 732 8.72 -41.65 4.36
N PHE A 733 8.71 -40.67 3.43
CA PHE A 733 9.49 -40.67 2.19
C PHE A 733 10.08 -39.27 1.95
N PRO A 734 11.32 -39.15 1.46
CA PRO A 734 12.02 -37.87 1.33
C PRO A 734 11.35 -36.89 0.38
N ALA A 735 11.65 -35.60 0.58
CA ALA A 735 11.22 -34.48 -0.26
C ALA A 735 12.43 -33.62 -0.64
N ASP A 736 12.55 -33.22 -1.91
CA ASP A 736 13.58 -32.25 -2.32
C ASP A 736 13.03 -30.82 -2.19
N PRO A 737 13.67 -29.93 -1.41
CA PRO A 737 13.30 -28.51 -1.35
C PRO A 737 13.22 -27.81 -2.72
N ASN A 738 13.88 -28.33 -3.75
CA ASN A 738 13.86 -27.82 -5.13
C ASN A 738 12.62 -28.25 -5.93
N ASP A 739 11.85 -29.23 -5.45
CA ASP A 739 10.53 -29.61 -5.98
C ASP A 739 9.42 -28.69 -5.47
N ILE A 740 9.68 -27.99 -4.36
CA ILE A 740 8.70 -27.14 -3.67
C ILE A 740 8.69 -25.72 -4.26
N PHE A 741 7.50 -25.23 -4.58
CA PHE A 741 7.23 -23.86 -4.98
C PHE A 741 6.22 -23.24 -4.00
N LEU A 742 6.60 -22.18 -3.30
CA LEU A 742 5.73 -21.41 -2.41
C LEU A 742 4.90 -20.42 -3.23
N THR A 743 3.58 -20.42 -3.05
CA THR A 743 2.62 -19.73 -3.93
C THR A 743 1.58 -18.95 -3.11
N ASP A 744 0.97 -17.91 -3.70
CA ASP A 744 -0.06 -17.09 -3.04
C ASP A 744 -1.45 -17.79 -2.98
N GLY A 745 -1.46 -19.09 -2.68
CA GLY A 745 -2.56 -20.05 -2.92
C GLY A 745 -2.20 -21.05 -4.03
N ALA A 746 -3.03 -22.09 -4.21
CA ALA A 746 -2.79 -23.15 -5.20
C ALA A 746 -3.18 -22.76 -6.65
N SER A 747 -2.76 -23.62 -7.59
CA SER A 747 -3.16 -23.71 -9.02
C SER A 747 -2.43 -22.85 -10.08
N PRO A 748 -1.40 -23.42 -10.74
CA PRO A 748 -0.91 -22.99 -12.06
C PRO A 748 -1.34 -23.96 -13.18
N ALA A 749 -2.13 -23.49 -14.17
CA ALA A 749 -2.65 -24.32 -15.26
C ALA A 749 -1.69 -24.45 -16.46
N LEU A 750 -0.46 -24.89 -16.19
CA LEU A 750 0.65 -24.93 -17.17
C LEU A 750 0.55 -26.02 -18.25
N LEU A 751 -0.50 -26.83 -18.25
CA LEU A 751 -0.64 -28.02 -19.09
C LEU A 751 -1.52 -27.83 -20.33
N ILE A 752 -2.16 -26.66 -20.47
CA ILE A 752 -3.12 -26.34 -21.53
C ILE A 752 -2.43 -25.52 -22.64
N ARG A 753 -2.42 -26.04 -23.87
CA ARG A 753 -1.85 -25.40 -25.06
C ARG A 753 -2.94 -24.87 -26.01
N SER A 754 -4.13 -25.48 -25.99
CA SER A 754 -5.28 -25.14 -26.85
C SER A 754 -6.57 -25.73 -26.31
N LYS A 755 -7.73 -25.40 -26.90
CA LYS A 755 -9.03 -25.97 -26.51
C LYS A 755 -9.10 -27.50 -26.62
N ASN A 756 -8.24 -28.08 -27.46
CA ASN A 756 -8.16 -29.53 -27.67
C ASN A 756 -7.39 -30.24 -26.56
N ASP A 757 -6.77 -29.52 -25.61
CA ASP A 757 -6.21 -30.13 -24.41
C ASP A 757 -7.28 -30.25 -23.33
N GLY A 758 -7.44 -31.47 -22.79
CA GLY A 758 -8.42 -31.78 -21.75
C GLY A 758 -7.79 -31.91 -20.36
N ILE A 759 -8.53 -31.55 -19.32
CA ILE A 759 -8.21 -31.88 -17.93
C ILE A 759 -9.38 -32.66 -17.34
N LEU A 760 -9.13 -33.84 -16.78
CA LEU A 760 -10.14 -34.60 -16.04
C LEU A 760 -10.37 -33.93 -14.67
N CYS A 761 -11.61 -33.55 -14.38
CA CYS A 761 -12.02 -32.92 -13.12
C CYS A 761 -13.28 -33.61 -12.55
N PRO A 762 -13.38 -33.75 -11.21
CA PRO A 762 -14.53 -34.38 -10.59
C PRO A 762 -15.81 -33.56 -10.80
N ILE A 763 -16.95 -34.23 -10.74
CA ILE A 763 -18.27 -33.64 -10.63
C ILE A 763 -18.92 -34.27 -9.39
N PRO A 764 -19.21 -33.50 -8.32
CA PRO A 764 -18.93 -32.06 -8.15
C PRO A 764 -17.43 -31.72 -7.97
N GLN A 765 -17.04 -30.46 -8.24
CA GLN A 765 -15.69 -29.92 -8.05
C GLN A 765 -15.69 -28.55 -7.36
N TYR A 766 -14.54 -28.17 -6.80
CA TYR A 766 -14.26 -26.79 -6.39
C TYR A 766 -14.04 -25.90 -7.63
N PRO A 767 -14.92 -24.90 -7.93
CA PRO A 767 -14.96 -24.22 -9.23
C PRO A 767 -13.72 -23.42 -9.68
N LEU A 768 -12.63 -23.42 -8.91
CA LEU A 768 -11.34 -22.91 -9.36
C LEU A 768 -10.81 -23.68 -10.57
N TYR A 769 -11.06 -25.00 -10.66
CA TYR A 769 -10.57 -25.82 -11.77
C TYR A 769 -11.31 -25.49 -13.07
N SER A 770 -12.64 -25.49 -13.07
CA SER A 770 -13.43 -25.07 -14.25
C SER A 770 -13.08 -23.66 -14.72
N ALA A 771 -13.00 -22.69 -13.81
CA ALA A 771 -12.63 -21.30 -14.13
C ALA A 771 -11.22 -21.20 -14.73
N SER A 772 -10.24 -21.89 -14.13
CA SER A 772 -8.85 -21.85 -14.61
C SER A 772 -8.69 -22.54 -15.97
N ILE A 773 -9.38 -23.64 -16.23
CA ILE A 773 -9.38 -24.33 -17.52
C ILE A 773 -9.95 -23.41 -18.62
N ALA A 774 -11.07 -22.72 -18.35
CA ALA A 774 -11.67 -21.75 -19.27
C ALA A 774 -10.73 -20.57 -19.57
N LEU A 775 -10.16 -19.94 -18.54
CA LEU A 775 -9.23 -18.79 -18.68
C LEU A 775 -7.99 -19.12 -19.52
N HIS A 776 -7.45 -20.34 -19.40
CA HIS A 776 -6.34 -20.80 -20.23
C HIS A 776 -6.80 -21.32 -21.60
N GLY A 777 -8.10 -21.62 -21.75
CA GLY A 777 -8.76 -22.04 -22.98
C GLY A 777 -8.48 -23.50 -23.32
N GLY A 778 -8.65 -24.38 -22.34
CA GLY A 778 -8.69 -25.83 -22.49
C GLY A 778 -10.12 -26.38 -22.34
N THR A 779 -10.28 -27.69 -22.45
CA THR A 779 -11.57 -28.37 -22.23
C THR A 779 -11.61 -29.02 -20.84
N LEU A 780 -12.68 -28.79 -20.08
CA LEU A 780 -12.97 -29.60 -18.89
C LEU A 780 -13.55 -30.94 -19.35
N VAL A 781 -12.94 -32.04 -18.90
CA VAL A 781 -13.48 -33.39 -19.06
C VAL A 781 -14.06 -33.80 -17.70
N PRO A 782 -15.39 -33.97 -17.58
CA PRO A 782 -15.98 -34.39 -16.31
C PRO A 782 -15.64 -35.85 -16.03
N TYR A 783 -15.45 -36.19 -14.76
CA TYR A 783 -15.68 -37.54 -14.25
C TYR A 783 -16.59 -37.46 -13.02
N TYR A 784 -17.40 -38.47 -12.80
CA TYR A 784 -18.50 -38.41 -11.84
C TYR A 784 -18.13 -39.13 -10.55
N LEU A 785 -18.29 -38.44 -9.43
CA LEU A 785 -18.18 -39.05 -8.11
C LEU A 785 -19.52 -39.70 -7.75
N ASP A 786 -19.51 -40.95 -7.31
CA ASP A 786 -20.72 -41.70 -7.00
C ASP A 786 -21.27 -41.31 -5.61
N GLU A 787 -22.35 -40.54 -5.60
CA GLU A 787 -23.09 -40.14 -4.40
C GLU A 787 -23.53 -41.35 -3.55
N ALA A 788 -23.91 -42.48 -4.18
CA ALA A 788 -24.46 -43.64 -3.49
C ALA A 788 -23.42 -44.39 -2.64
N THR A 789 -22.14 -44.36 -3.03
CA THR A 789 -21.00 -44.87 -2.23
C THR A 789 -20.35 -43.80 -1.35
N GLY A 790 -20.97 -42.62 -1.21
CA GLY A 790 -20.47 -41.52 -0.38
C GLY A 790 -19.45 -40.64 -1.10
N TRP A 791 -19.70 -40.33 -2.37
CA TRP A 791 -18.82 -39.63 -3.30
C TRP A 791 -17.54 -40.43 -3.63
N GLY A 792 -17.73 -41.72 -3.90
CA GLY A 792 -16.66 -42.63 -4.34
C GLY A 792 -16.11 -42.26 -5.72
N LEU A 793 -14.84 -42.58 -5.97
CA LEU A 793 -14.18 -42.40 -7.27
C LEU A 793 -13.92 -43.76 -7.90
N GLU A 794 -14.64 -44.03 -8.99
CA GLU A 794 -14.57 -45.27 -9.75
C GLU A 794 -13.64 -45.17 -10.96
N ILE A 795 -12.67 -46.10 -11.06
CA ILE A 795 -11.70 -46.16 -12.16
C ILE A 795 -12.39 -46.49 -13.49
N SER A 796 -13.55 -47.15 -13.44
CA SER A 796 -14.38 -47.47 -14.60
C SER A 796 -14.96 -46.22 -15.26
N ASP A 797 -15.47 -45.25 -14.49
CA ASP A 797 -15.92 -43.96 -15.03
C ASP A 797 -14.74 -43.15 -15.57
N LEU A 798 -13.65 -43.00 -14.80
CA LEU A 798 -12.44 -42.30 -15.26
C LEU A 798 -11.98 -42.78 -16.65
N LYS A 799 -11.99 -44.10 -16.87
CA LYS A 799 -11.65 -44.68 -18.18
C LYS A 799 -12.69 -44.37 -19.25
N ASN A 800 -13.98 -44.50 -18.95
CA ASN A 800 -15.06 -44.21 -19.90
C ASN A 800 -15.05 -42.74 -20.35
N GLN A 801 -14.84 -41.80 -19.43
CA GLN A 801 -14.77 -40.37 -19.73
C GLN A 801 -13.49 -40.00 -20.51
N LEU A 802 -12.36 -40.63 -20.15
CA LEU A 802 -11.10 -40.48 -20.89
C LEU A 802 -11.22 -40.96 -22.35
N GLU A 803 -11.76 -42.16 -22.60
CA GLU A 803 -11.98 -42.65 -23.96
C GLU A 803 -13.02 -41.81 -24.72
N THR A 804 -14.07 -41.33 -24.04
CA THR A 804 -15.06 -40.42 -24.63
C THR A 804 -14.43 -39.08 -25.04
N ALA A 805 -13.48 -38.55 -24.26
CA ALA A 805 -12.73 -37.35 -24.59
C ALA A 805 -11.74 -37.60 -25.76
N LYS A 806 -10.98 -38.70 -25.74
CA LYS A 806 -10.11 -39.12 -26.84
C LYS A 806 -10.89 -39.24 -28.16
N ALA A 807 -12.06 -39.89 -28.13
CA ALA A 807 -12.95 -40.06 -29.30
C ALA A 807 -13.53 -38.73 -29.84
N ARG A 808 -13.62 -37.69 -29.00
CA ARG A 808 -14.00 -36.32 -29.41
C ARG A 808 -12.80 -35.48 -29.90
N GLY A 809 -11.61 -36.07 -30.00
CA GLY A 809 -10.39 -35.36 -30.41
C GLY A 809 -9.73 -34.53 -29.32
N ILE A 810 -10.09 -34.75 -28.05
CA ILE A 810 -9.51 -34.05 -26.90
C ILE A 810 -8.31 -34.84 -26.36
N SER A 811 -7.13 -34.24 -26.40
CA SER A 811 -5.91 -34.74 -25.78
C SER A 811 -5.96 -34.48 -24.26
N VAL A 812 -6.47 -35.41 -23.47
CA VAL A 812 -6.44 -35.29 -22.01
C VAL A 812 -4.99 -35.27 -21.51
N ARG A 813 -4.66 -34.33 -20.61
CA ARG A 813 -3.29 -34.02 -20.14
C ARG A 813 -3.06 -34.38 -18.68
N ALA A 814 -4.10 -34.30 -17.86
CA ALA A 814 -4.02 -34.44 -16.42
C ALA A 814 -5.34 -34.93 -15.80
N LEU A 815 -5.24 -35.47 -14.59
CA LEU A 815 -6.35 -35.77 -13.69
C LEU A 815 -6.21 -34.92 -12.42
N VAL A 816 -7.23 -34.12 -12.11
CA VAL A 816 -7.39 -33.44 -10.83
C VAL A 816 -8.11 -34.37 -9.85
N VAL A 817 -7.56 -34.55 -8.65
CA VAL A 817 -8.25 -35.23 -7.55
C VAL A 817 -8.21 -34.36 -6.30
N ILE A 818 -9.39 -34.05 -5.76
CA ILE A 818 -9.57 -33.25 -4.55
C ILE A 818 -9.79 -34.20 -3.38
N ASN A 819 -8.88 -34.23 -2.40
CA ASN A 819 -8.79 -35.34 -1.45
C ASN A 819 -8.49 -34.94 0.00
N PRO A 820 -9.40 -35.26 0.93
CA PRO A 820 -9.08 -35.47 2.34
C PRO A 820 -8.94 -36.97 2.72
N GLY A 821 -9.68 -37.89 2.08
CA GLY A 821 -9.77 -39.28 2.55
C GLY A 821 -10.43 -40.28 1.58
N ASN A 822 -9.86 -40.44 0.39
CA ASN A 822 -10.21 -41.47 -0.58
C ASN A 822 -9.31 -42.74 -0.45
N PRO A 823 -9.88 -43.93 -0.16
CA PRO A 823 -9.12 -45.18 -0.09
C PRO A 823 -8.61 -45.72 -1.44
N THR A 824 -9.13 -45.28 -2.60
CA THR A 824 -8.74 -45.84 -3.93
C THR A 824 -7.43 -45.27 -4.48
N GLY A 825 -6.67 -44.51 -3.68
CA GLY A 825 -5.47 -43.76 -4.10
C GLY A 825 -4.45 -44.56 -4.91
N GLN A 826 -4.18 -45.83 -4.56
CA GLN A 826 -3.26 -46.69 -5.31
C GLN A 826 -3.73 -46.90 -6.75
N GLN A 827 -5.03 -47.16 -6.95
CA GLN A 827 -5.61 -47.43 -8.27
C GLN A 827 -5.58 -46.17 -9.16
N ILE A 828 -5.73 -44.99 -8.57
CA ILE A 828 -5.64 -43.69 -9.25
C ILE A 828 -4.21 -43.43 -9.74
N VAL A 829 -3.21 -43.64 -8.88
CA VAL A 829 -1.79 -43.53 -9.27
C VAL A 829 -1.46 -44.50 -10.40
N ASP A 830 -1.95 -45.74 -10.32
CA ASP A 830 -1.77 -46.75 -11.35
C ASP A 830 -2.47 -46.39 -12.68
N PHE A 831 -3.65 -45.76 -12.62
CA PHE A 831 -4.39 -45.26 -13.78
C PHE A 831 -3.63 -44.12 -14.46
N CYS A 832 -3.21 -43.10 -13.71
CA CYS A 832 -2.43 -41.98 -14.25
C CYS A 832 -1.12 -42.45 -14.91
N LYS A 833 -0.42 -43.42 -14.29
CA LYS A 833 0.79 -44.02 -14.87
C LYS A 833 0.51 -44.74 -16.19
N LYS A 834 -0.56 -45.54 -16.26
CA LYS A 834 -0.91 -46.33 -17.47
C LYS A 834 -1.38 -45.46 -18.63
N GLU A 835 -2.11 -44.38 -18.35
CA GLU A 835 -2.66 -43.46 -19.35
C GLU A 835 -1.75 -42.26 -19.66
N GLY A 836 -0.61 -42.12 -18.98
CA GLY A 836 0.35 -41.03 -19.20
C GLY A 836 -0.14 -39.65 -18.73
N LEU A 837 -1.01 -39.61 -17.73
CA LEU A 837 -1.63 -38.40 -17.20
C LEU A 837 -0.82 -37.80 -16.05
N VAL A 838 -0.70 -36.47 -16.02
CA VAL A 838 -0.23 -35.76 -14.82
C VAL A 838 -1.28 -35.86 -13.72
N LEU A 839 -0.88 -36.24 -12.51
CA LEU A 839 -1.76 -36.23 -11.34
C LEU A 839 -1.66 -34.87 -10.63
N LEU A 840 -2.79 -34.18 -10.48
CA LEU A 840 -2.93 -32.90 -9.77
C LEU A 840 -3.71 -33.16 -8.48
N ALA A 841 -2.99 -33.33 -7.37
CA ALA A 841 -3.53 -33.71 -6.08
C ALA A 841 -3.82 -32.47 -5.22
N ASP A 842 -5.10 -32.12 -5.06
CA ASP A 842 -5.54 -31.02 -4.21
C ASP A 842 -5.76 -31.55 -2.78
N GLU A 843 -4.73 -31.40 -1.94
CA GLU A 843 -4.63 -31.93 -0.58
C GLU A 843 -4.86 -30.83 0.48
N VAL A 844 -5.46 -29.68 0.13
CA VAL A 844 -5.57 -28.52 1.04
C VAL A 844 -6.42 -28.77 2.30
N TYR A 845 -7.19 -29.86 2.34
CA TYR A 845 -8.03 -30.27 3.46
C TYR A 845 -7.44 -31.44 4.29
N GLN A 846 -6.14 -31.75 4.14
CA GLN A 846 -5.50 -32.89 4.80
C GLN A 846 -5.61 -32.93 6.34
N GLU A 847 -5.67 -31.76 7.00
CA GLU A 847 -5.83 -31.64 8.46
C GLU A 847 -7.30 -31.54 8.92
N ASN A 848 -8.27 -31.86 8.05
CA ASN A 848 -9.72 -31.75 8.33
C ASN A 848 -10.43 -33.13 8.28
N ILE A 849 -9.85 -34.14 8.91
CA ILE A 849 -10.41 -35.50 8.95
C ILE A 849 -11.20 -35.70 10.25
N TYR A 850 -12.48 -36.08 10.12
CA TYR A 850 -13.41 -36.18 11.26
C TYR A 850 -14.07 -37.57 11.42
N VAL A 851 -13.83 -38.49 10.47
CA VAL A 851 -14.31 -39.88 10.54
C VAL A 851 -13.21 -40.71 11.21
N PRO A 852 -13.43 -41.32 12.40
CA PRO A 852 -12.36 -41.96 13.18
C PRO A 852 -11.60 -43.05 12.44
N ASP A 853 -12.28 -43.80 11.57
CA ASP A 853 -11.71 -44.93 10.81
C ASP A 853 -11.10 -44.51 9.46
N LYS A 854 -10.98 -43.20 9.17
CA LYS A 854 -10.27 -42.68 8.00
C LYS A 854 -9.08 -41.83 8.43
N GLN A 855 -7.98 -41.96 7.67
CA GLN A 855 -6.79 -41.12 7.79
C GLN A 855 -6.50 -40.43 6.46
N PHE A 856 -5.81 -39.29 6.51
CA PHE A 856 -5.27 -38.68 5.30
C PHE A 856 -4.07 -39.48 4.78
N HIS A 857 -4.06 -39.73 3.47
CA HIS A 857 -2.93 -40.33 2.75
C HIS A 857 -2.63 -39.47 1.52
N SER A 858 -1.41 -38.94 1.44
CA SER A 858 -0.98 -38.13 0.29
C SER A 858 -0.75 -38.99 -0.95
N PHE A 859 -0.99 -38.43 -2.13
CA PHE A 859 -0.72 -39.13 -3.39
C PHE A 859 0.77 -39.40 -3.59
N LYS A 860 1.65 -38.58 -2.99
CA LYS A 860 3.09 -38.85 -2.93
C LYS A 860 3.42 -40.09 -2.11
N LYS A 861 2.90 -40.21 -0.88
CA LYS A 861 3.09 -41.40 -0.02
C LYS A 861 2.61 -42.67 -0.71
N VAL A 862 1.45 -42.58 -1.38
CA VAL A 862 0.89 -43.69 -2.17
C VAL A 862 1.83 -44.06 -3.32
N ALA A 863 2.22 -43.11 -4.17
CA ALA A 863 3.10 -43.39 -5.31
C ALA A 863 4.48 -43.95 -4.89
N ARG A 864 5.11 -43.38 -3.86
CA ARG A 864 6.42 -43.86 -3.36
C ARG A 864 6.32 -45.23 -2.68
N SER A 865 5.22 -45.54 -1.98
CA SER A 865 4.98 -46.89 -1.42
C SER A 865 4.67 -47.96 -2.48
N MET A 866 4.18 -47.56 -3.66
CA MET A 866 4.08 -48.42 -4.86
C MET A 866 5.42 -48.58 -5.61
N GLY A 867 6.50 -47.95 -5.13
CA GLY A 867 7.82 -47.98 -5.77
C GLY A 867 7.98 -47.04 -6.96
N TYR A 868 7.05 -46.12 -7.20
CA TYR A 868 7.10 -45.18 -8.32
C TYR A 868 7.83 -43.89 -7.94
N GLY A 869 8.87 -43.53 -8.71
CA GLY A 869 9.71 -42.35 -8.49
C GLY A 869 9.60 -41.29 -9.59
N GLU A 870 10.63 -40.44 -9.70
CA GLU A 870 10.72 -39.29 -10.63
C GLU A 870 10.67 -39.63 -12.13
N LYS A 871 10.58 -40.92 -12.49
CA LYS A 871 10.49 -41.39 -13.88
C LYS A 871 9.20 -42.16 -14.17
N ASP A 872 8.35 -42.37 -13.16
CA ASP A 872 7.18 -43.25 -13.24
C ASP A 872 5.85 -42.51 -13.36
N ILE A 873 5.71 -41.35 -12.71
CA ILE A 873 4.48 -40.57 -12.69
C ILE A 873 4.78 -39.09 -12.40
N SER A 874 4.23 -38.20 -13.23
CA SER A 874 4.24 -36.75 -12.97
C SER A 874 3.14 -36.39 -11.97
N LEU A 875 3.52 -35.83 -10.83
CA LEU A 875 2.63 -35.50 -9.71
C LEU A 875 2.90 -34.07 -9.22
N VAL A 876 1.82 -33.29 -9.08
CA VAL A 876 1.81 -32.02 -8.36
C VAL A 876 0.84 -32.13 -7.18
N SER A 877 1.35 -32.06 -5.95
CA SER A 877 0.53 -32.00 -4.73
C SER A 877 0.44 -30.57 -4.21
N PHE A 878 -0.78 -30.10 -3.90
CA PHE A 878 -1.09 -28.75 -3.44
C PHE A 878 -1.50 -28.69 -1.97
N GLN A 879 -0.98 -27.69 -1.24
CA GLN A 879 -1.33 -27.41 0.17
C GLN A 879 -1.43 -25.89 0.39
N SER A 880 -2.29 -25.43 1.31
CA SER A 880 -2.47 -24.02 1.63
C SER A 880 -2.78 -23.78 3.10
N VAL A 881 -2.26 -22.65 3.63
CA VAL A 881 -2.55 -22.15 4.99
C VAL A 881 -4.00 -21.64 5.15
N SER A 882 -4.86 -21.82 4.14
CA SER A 882 -6.23 -21.29 4.15
C SER A 882 -7.25 -22.15 4.91
N LYS A 883 -6.98 -23.44 5.12
CA LYS A 883 -7.94 -24.47 5.61
C LYS A 883 -7.49 -25.06 6.95
N GLY A 884 -7.65 -26.37 7.19
CA GLY A 884 -7.24 -27.04 8.44
C GLY A 884 -7.91 -26.47 9.69
N TYR A 885 -7.27 -26.65 10.83
CA TYR A 885 -7.59 -25.96 12.09
C TYR A 885 -6.95 -24.55 12.18
N TYR A 886 -6.17 -24.15 11.18
CA TYR A 886 -5.42 -22.88 11.16
C TYR A 886 -6.19 -21.74 10.48
N GLY A 887 -6.86 -21.98 9.35
CA GLY A 887 -7.88 -21.09 8.77
C GLY A 887 -7.39 -19.73 8.25
N GLU A 888 -6.10 -19.59 7.93
CA GLU A 888 -5.41 -18.31 7.65
C GLU A 888 -5.59 -17.80 6.20
N CYS A 889 -6.83 -17.85 5.70
CA CYS A 889 -7.22 -17.43 4.34
C CYS A 889 -6.64 -16.07 3.89
N GLY A 890 -6.59 -15.09 4.80
CA GLY A 890 -6.10 -13.74 4.53
C GLY A 890 -4.59 -13.60 4.36
N LYS A 891 -3.80 -14.60 4.79
CA LYS A 891 -2.33 -14.60 4.70
C LYS A 891 -1.80 -15.16 3.37
N ARG A 892 -2.68 -15.73 2.54
CA ARG A 892 -2.39 -16.23 1.18
C ARG A 892 -1.23 -17.23 1.07
N GLY A 893 -0.84 -17.90 2.15
CA GLY A 893 0.23 -18.91 2.09
C GLY A 893 -0.20 -20.23 1.43
N GLY A 894 0.74 -20.87 0.74
CA GLY A 894 0.59 -22.21 0.21
C GLY A 894 1.86 -22.69 -0.49
N TYR A 895 1.83 -23.94 -0.92
CA TYR A 895 2.87 -24.51 -1.74
C TYR A 895 2.33 -25.56 -2.71
N MET A 896 3.12 -25.84 -3.74
CA MET A 896 3.00 -27.06 -4.52
C MET A 896 4.34 -27.81 -4.49
N GLU A 897 4.29 -29.15 -4.41
CA GLU A 897 5.44 -30.03 -4.61
C GLU A 897 5.33 -30.66 -6.00
N VAL A 898 6.38 -30.54 -6.82
CA VAL A 898 6.39 -30.86 -8.25
C VAL A 898 7.39 -31.98 -8.53
N THR A 899 6.89 -33.21 -8.65
CA THR A 899 7.69 -34.43 -8.88
C THR A 899 7.37 -35.09 -10.22
N GLY A 900 8.31 -35.84 -10.77
CA GLY A 900 8.13 -36.59 -12.02
C GLY A 900 8.08 -35.75 -13.30
N PHE A 901 8.74 -34.59 -13.31
CA PHE A 901 8.89 -33.72 -14.48
C PHE A 901 10.36 -33.59 -14.86
N SER A 902 10.65 -33.54 -16.16
CA SER A 902 12.02 -33.36 -16.65
C SER A 902 12.56 -31.95 -16.34
N PRO A 903 13.89 -31.74 -16.30
CA PRO A 903 14.49 -30.44 -15.98
C PRO A 903 13.99 -29.29 -16.86
N GLU A 904 13.74 -29.55 -18.14
CA GLU A 904 13.29 -28.56 -19.13
C GLU A 904 11.84 -28.10 -18.86
N ILE A 905 10.98 -29.02 -18.40
CA ILE A 905 9.62 -28.68 -17.97
C ILE A 905 9.64 -27.96 -16.63
N ARG A 906 10.49 -28.39 -15.68
CA ARG A 906 10.71 -27.69 -14.41
C ARG A 906 11.22 -26.26 -14.60
N GLU A 907 12.06 -26.03 -15.62
CA GLU A 907 12.48 -24.68 -16.02
C GLU A 907 11.30 -23.83 -16.51
N GLN A 908 10.35 -24.38 -17.28
CA GLN A 908 9.16 -23.61 -17.69
C GLN A 908 8.22 -23.31 -16.51
N ILE A 909 8.11 -24.24 -15.54
CA ILE A 909 7.37 -24.00 -14.28
C ILE A 909 8.04 -22.86 -13.48
N TYR A 910 9.36 -22.90 -13.34
CA TYR A 910 10.15 -21.83 -12.71
C TYR A 910 10.00 -20.49 -13.43
N LYS A 911 10.09 -20.48 -14.76
CA LYS A 911 9.92 -19.29 -15.60
C LYS A 911 8.58 -18.63 -15.34
N VAL A 912 7.47 -19.36 -15.32
CA VAL A 912 6.15 -18.77 -15.05
C VAL A 912 6.00 -18.33 -13.59
N ALA A 913 6.57 -19.06 -12.63
CA ALA A 913 6.63 -18.58 -11.24
C ALA A 913 7.40 -17.23 -11.13
N SER A 914 8.50 -17.08 -11.86
CA SER A 914 9.36 -15.88 -11.84
C SER A 914 8.71 -14.63 -12.42
N VAL A 915 7.67 -14.75 -13.25
CA VAL A 915 6.91 -13.60 -13.79
C VAL A 915 6.29 -12.77 -12.65
N ASN A 916 5.91 -13.42 -11.55
CA ASN A 916 5.36 -12.75 -10.36
C ASN A 916 6.44 -12.40 -9.32
N LEU A 917 7.73 -12.52 -9.67
CA LEU A 917 8.91 -12.41 -8.81
C LEU A 917 8.98 -13.47 -7.70
N CYS A 918 8.12 -13.39 -6.68
CA CYS A 918 7.93 -14.42 -5.65
C CYS A 918 6.57 -14.25 -4.94
N SER A 919 6.09 -15.29 -4.26
CA SER A 919 4.93 -15.19 -3.37
C SER A 919 5.20 -14.36 -2.10
N ASN A 920 4.15 -13.93 -1.40
CA ASN A 920 4.30 -13.03 -0.25
C ASN A 920 5.03 -13.68 0.95
N ILE A 921 6.01 -12.97 1.52
CA ILE A 921 6.94 -13.55 2.52
C ILE A 921 6.23 -13.98 3.81
N SER A 922 5.25 -13.23 4.30
CA SER A 922 4.46 -13.62 5.49
C SER A 922 3.67 -14.93 5.23
N GLY A 923 3.19 -15.14 4.00
CA GLY A 923 2.57 -16.40 3.55
C GLY A 923 3.57 -17.55 3.41
N GLN A 924 4.79 -17.29 2.92
CA GLN A 924 5.88 -18.26 2.87
C GLN A 924 6.28 -18.73 4.29
N ILE A 925 6.45 -17.78 5.21
CA ILE A 925 6.73 -18.04 6.63
C ILE A 925 5.63 -18.93 7.21
N LEU A 926 4.37 -18.53 7.05
CA LEU A 926 3.25 -19.27 7.62
C LEU A 926 3.10 -20.68 7.05
N ALA A 927 3.44 -20.92 5.78
CA ALA A 927 3.48 -22.26 5.20
C ALA A 927 4.52 -23.15 5.92
N SER A 928 5.69 -22.61 6.27
CA SER A 928 6.69 -23.35 7.07
C SER A 928 6.24 -23.60 8.52
N LEU A 929 5.45 -22.69 9.11
CA LEU A 929 4.91 -22.86 10.46
C LEU A 929 3.82 -23.94 10.53
N VAL A 930 2.96 -24.03 9.51
CA VAL A 930 1.95 -25.10 9.39
C VAL A 930 2.62 -26.47 9.24
N MET A 931 3.72 -26.57 8.48
CA MET A 931 4.45 -27.83 8.29
C MET A 931 5.44 -28.18 9.42
N ASN A 932 5.70 -27.26 10.36
CA ASN A 932 6.56 -27.47 11.52
C ASN A 932 5.99 -26.78 12.79
N PRO A 933 4.83 -27.23 13.30
CA PRO A 933 4.17 -26.64 14.47
C PRO A 933 4.92 -26.93 15.79
N PRO A 934 4.57 -26.25 16.90
CA PRO A 934 5.09 -26.55 18.23
C PRO A 934 4.82 -28.00 18.68
N LYS A 935 5.77 -28.62 19.38
CA LYS A 935 5.72 -30.03 19.82
C LYS A 935 5.76 -30.24 21.34
N LYS A 936 6.15 -29.21 22.10
CA LYS A 936 6.69 -29.33 23.48
C LYS A 936 5.81 -30.10 24.48
N LEU A 937 4.48 -29.97 24.38
CA LEU A 937 3.57 -30.56 25.38
C LEU A 937 3.29 -32.05 25.14
N GLU A 938 3.34 -32.53 23.89
CA GLU A 938 3.21 -33.94 23.53
C GLU A 938 4.46 -34.74 23.94
N GLU A 939 5.63 -34.21 23.57
CA GLU A 939 6.94 -34.75 23.96
C GLU A 939 7.08 -34.84 25.49
N ALA A 940 6.57 -33.84 26.22
CA ALA A 940 6.56 -33.84 27.68
C ALA A 940 5.64 -34.90 28.30
N PHE A 941 4.42 -35.12 27.80
CA PHE A 941 3.57 -36.19 28.33
C PHE A 941 4.16 -37.58 28.08
N ASN A 942 4.77 -37.80 26.92
CA ASN A 942 5.45 -39.06 26.59
C ASN A 942 6.78 -39.26 27.35
N GLY A 943 7.26 -38.25 28.09
CA GLY A 943 8.42 -38.32 28.98
C GLY A 943 8.10 -38.71 30.44
N LEU A 944 6.83 -38.98 30.79
CA LEU A 944 6.40 -39.28 32.16
C LEU A 944 6.26 -40.80 32.43
N GLU A 945 6.54 -41.23 33.67
CA GLU A 945 6.53 -42.65 34.07
C GLU A 945 5.12 -43.27 33.94
N GLY A 946 4.95 -44.25 33.06
CA GLY A 946 3.64 -44.88 32.84
C GLY A 946 2.60 -43.96 32.19
N VAL A 947 3.03 -42.96 31.41
CA VAL A 947 2.15 -42.11 30.59
C VAL A 947 2.43 -42.34 29.12
N THR A 948 1.36 -42.42 28.31
CA THR A 948 1.46 -42.46 26.85
C THR A 948 0.46 -41.48 26.25
N CYS A 949 0.90 -40.63 25.35
CA CYS A 949 0.08 -39.62 24.69
C CYS A 949 0.20 -39.75 23.16
N ASN A 950 -0.92 -40.06 22.51
CA ASN A 950 -1.00 -39.97 21.05
C ASN A 950 -0.78 -38.52 20.60
N ARG A 951 -0.26 -38.38 19.37
CA ARG A 951 -0.12 -37.09 18.71
C ARG A 951 -1.47 -36.41 18.54
N ALA A 952 -1.51 -35.09 18.73
CA ALA A 952 -2.67 -34.29 18.35
C ALA A 952 -2.71 -34.14 16.82
N GLU A 953 -3.40 -35.06 16.15
CA GLU A 953 -3.71 -34.99 14.71
C GLU A 953 -4.76 -33.90 14.38
N GLY A 954 -5.30 -33.21 15.40
CA GLY A 954 -6.18 -32.06 15.23
C GLY A 954 -6.74 -31.51 16.54
N ALA A 955 -7.71 -30.60 16.42
CA ALA A 955 -8.38 -29.91 17.53
C ALA A 955 -7.42 -29.10 18.45
N MET A 956 -7.68 -29.06 19.76
CA MET A 956 -7.00 -28.19 20.73
C MET A 956 -6.62 -28.93 22.03
N TYR A 957 -6.52 -30.26 21.97
CA TYR A 957 -6.42 -31.14 23.13
C TYR A 957 -5.44 -32.29 22.93
N LEU A 958 -4.75 -32.66 24.00
CA LEU A 958 -4.04 -33.93 24.14
C LEU A 958 -4.82 -34.79 25.14
N PHE A 959 -4.85 -36.11 24.90
CA PHE A 959 -5.57 -37.08 25.74
C PHE A 959 -4.65 -38.20 26.25
N PRO A 960 -3.62 -37.87 27.06
CA PRO A 960 -2.71 -38.86 27.64
C PRO A 960 -3.45 -39.91 28.48
N ARG A 961 -3.06 -41.17 28.29
CA ARG A 961 -3.34 -42.31 29.17
C ARG A 961 -2.31 -42.33 30.31
N ILE A 962 -2.75 -42.66 31.53
CA ILE A 962 -1.88 -42.94 32.68
C ILE A 962 -2.11 -44.37 33.17
N GLU A 963 -1.03 -45.08 33.49
CA GLU A 963 -1.06 -46.36 34.18
C GLU A 963 -0.93 -46.13 35.71
N LEU A 964 -2.08 -45.98 36.38
CA LEU A 964 -2.12 -45.66 37.81
C LEU A 964 -1.77 -46.89 38.68
N PRO A 965 -0.88 -46.77 39.69
CA PRO A 965 -0.57 -47.87 40.60
C PRO A 965 -1.79 -48.38 41.38
N LYS A 966 -1.76 -49.67 41.78
CA LYS A 966 -2.86 -50.30 42.55
C LYS A 966 -3.22 -49.51 43.81
N LYS A 967 -2.20 -49.04 44.56
CA LYS A 967 -2.41 -48.20 45.75
C LYS A 967 -3.13 -46.87 45.44
N ALA A 968 -2.88 -46.26 44.29
CA ALA A 968 -3.57 -45.03 43.87
C ALA A 968 -5.05 -45.31 43.53
N ILE A 969 -5.34 -46.45 42.90
CA ILE A 969 -6.71 -46.90 42.59
C ILE A 969 -7.47 -47.22 43.89
N GLU A 970 -6.82 -47.88 44.85
CA GLU A 970 -7.39 -48.17 46.18
C GLU A 970 -7.62 -46.89 47.00
N ALA A 971 -6.67 -45.94 46.98
CA ALA A 971 -6.82 -44.64 47.61
C ALA A 971 -7.96 -43.81 47.00
N ALA A 972 -8.12 -43.82 45.67
CA ALA A 972 -9.24 -43.20 44.98
C ALA A 972 -10.58 -43.81 45.39
N LYS A 973 -10.65 -45.15 45.49
CA LYS A 973 -11.83 -45.89 45.97
C LYS A 973 -12.16 -45.56 47.43
N ALA A 974 -11.15 -45.43 48.30
CA ALA A 974 -11.33 -45.08 49.71
C ALA A 974 -11.94 -43.68 49.90
N VAL A 975 -11.71 -42.75 48.97
CA VAL A 975 -12.35 -41.41 48.95
C VAL A 975 -13.50 -41.31 47.94
N ASN A 976 -14.08 -42.46 47.57
CA ASN A 976 -15.24 -42.61 46.69
C ASN A 976 -15.17 -41.79 45.38
N THR A 977 -14.08 -41.90 44.63
CA THR A 977 -13.90 -41.20 43.36
C THR A 977 -13.15 -42.06 42.33
N ALA A 978 -13.27 -41.70 41.04
CA ALA A 978 -12.58 -42.43 39.97
C ALA A 978 -11.05 -42.18 40.03
N PRO A 979 -10.18 -43.14 39.67
CA PRO A 979 -8.73 -43.00 39.86
C PRO A 979 -8.09 -41.84 39.07
N ASP A 980 -8.58 -41.55 37.87
CA ASP A 980 -8.23 -40.35 37.09
C ASP A 980 -8.78 -39.06 37.70
N ALA A 981 -10.01 -39.06 38.22
CA ALA A 981 -10.55 -37.92 38.96
C ALA A 981 -9.77 -37.65 40.27
N PHE A 982 -9.28 -38.69 40.94
CA PHE A 982 -8.36 -38.60 42.07
C PHE A 982 -7.03 -37.97 41.66
N TYR A 983 -6.41 -38.48 40.58
CA TYR A 983 -5.17 -37.93 40.02
C TYR A 983 -5.33 -36.46 39.60
N ALA A 984 -6.36 -36.11 38.84
CA ALA A 984 -6.64 -34.74 38.39
C ALA A 984 -6.86 -33.77 39.56
N ARG A 985 -7.55 -34.22 40.62
CA ARG A 985 -7.73 -33.43 41.85
C ARG A 985 -6.43 -33.27 42.65
N ARG A 986 -5.56 -34.28 42.68
CA ARG A 986 -4.22 -34.19 43.29
C ARG A 986 -3.31 -33.24 42.50
N LEU A 987 -3.31 -33.33 41.17
CA LEU A 987 -2.58 -32.43 40.26
C LEU A 987 -2.98 -30.98 40.51
N LEU A 988 -4.29 -30.68 40.49
CA LEU A 988 -4.82 -29.34 40.73
C LEU A 988 -4.38 -28.78 42.09
N ASN A 989 -4.55 -29.56 43.16
CA ASN A 989 -4.20 -29.14 44.52
C ASN A 989 -2.69 -28.89 44.71
N ALA A 990 -1.82 -29.60 43.96
CA ALA A 990 -0.37 -29.47 44.07
C ALA A 990 0.23 -28.37 43.16
N THR A 991 -0.36 -28.14 41.97
CA THR A 991 0.29 -27.34 40.90
C THR A 991 -0.48 -26.11 40.45
N GLY A 992 -1.79 -26.06 40.72
CA GLY A 992 -2.74 -25.14 40.11
C GLY A 992 -3.19 -25.51 38.68
N ILE A 993 -2.69 -26.63 38.12
CA ILE A 993 -3.04 -27.06 36.75
C ILE A 993 -4.39 -27.78 36.77
N VAL A 994 -5.37 -27.26 36.01
CA VAL A 994 -6.67 -27.90 35.81
C VAL A 994 -6.62 -28.81 34.59
N VAL A 995 -7.00 -30.07 34.75
CA VAL A 995 -7.26 -31.03 33.66
C VAL A 995 -8.61 -31.71 33.87
N VAL A 996 -9.22 -32.24 32.81
CA VAL A 996 -10.50 -32.96 32.91
C VAL A 996 -10.24 -34.48 32.88
N PRO A 997 -10.67 -35.27 33.88
CA PRO A 997 -10.40 -36.71 33.91
C PRO A 997 -11.16 -37.48 32.82
N GLY A 998 -10.60 -38.59 32.35
CA GLY A 998 -11.17 -39.47 31.32
C GLY A 998 -12.57 -39.99 31.66
N SER A 999 -12.84 -40.20 32.95
CA SER A 999 -14.16 -40.55 33.49
C SER A 999 -15.28 -39.56 33.12
N GLY A 1000 -14.93 -38.31 32.79
CA GLY A 1000 -15.88 -37.29 32.31
C GLY A 1000 -16.24 -37.39 30.83
N PHE A 1001 -15.52 -38.21 30.06
CA PHE A 1001 -15.74 -38.44 28.62
C PHE A 1001 -16.14 -39.89 28.30
N GLY A 1002 -15.89 -40.82 29.21
CA GLY A 1002 -15.95 -42.26 28.96
C GLY A 1002 -14.61 -42.80 28.46
N GLN A 1003 -14.25 -44.01 28.89
CA GLN A 1003 -13.01 -44.70 28.52
C GLN A 1003 -13.16 -46.21 28.72
N VAL A 1004 -12.24 -47.00 28.15
CA VAL A 1004 -12.24 -48.46 28.29
C VAL A 1004 -12.05 -48.83 29.77
N PRO A 1005 -12.89 -49.71 30.36
CA PRO A 1005 -12.74 -50.13 31.75
C PRO A 1005 -11.34 -50.68 32.05
N GLY A 1006 -10.72 -50.19 33.13
CA GLY A 1006 -9.33 -50.51 33.49
C GLY A 1006 -8.26 -49.62 32.82
N THR A 1007 -8.66 -48.62 32.04
CA THR A 1007 -7.78 -47.54 31.56
C THR A 1007 -8.15 -46.20 32.21
N TRP A 1008 -7.18 -45.29 32.30
CA TRP A 1008 -7.35 -43.96 32.89
C TRP A 1008 -6.67 -42.92 32.02
N HIS A 1009 -7.34 -41.78 31.82
CA HIS A 1009 -6.85 -40.70 30.97
C HIS A 1009 -7.12 -39.34 31.62
N PHE A 1010 -6.55 -38.29 31.04
CA PHE A 1010 -7.03 -36.93 31.26
C PHE A 1010 -6.92 -36.12 29.97
N ARG A 1011 -7.85 -35.18 29.77
CA ARG A 1011 -7.76 -34.21 28.68
C ARG A 1011 -7.01 -32.98 29.18
N CYS A 1012 -5.85 -32.72 28.58
CA CYS A 1012 -5.17 -31.43 28.66
C CYS A 1012 -5.44 -30.62 27.39
N THR A 1013 -5.26 -29.30 27.44
CA THR A 1013 -5.38 -28.43 26.27
C THR A 1013 -4.00 -27.90 25.87
N ILE A 1014 -3.77 -27.76 24.56
CA ILE A 1014 -2.54 -27.17 24.00
C ILE A 1014 -2.62 -25.64 23.89
N LEU A 1015 -3.68 -25.02 24.41
CA LEU A 1015 -3.91 -23.58 24.44
C LEU A 1015 -3.14 -22.76 25.51
N PRO A 1016 -2.42 -23.32 26.52
CA PRO A 1016 -1.57 -22.50 27.38
C PRO A 1016 -0.50 -21.78 26.56
N GLN A 1017 -0.22 -20.53 26.92
CA GLN A 1017 0.83 -19.72 26.30
C GLN A 1017 2.17 -20.47 26.37
N GLU A 1018 2.92 -20.54 25.26
CA GLU A 1018 4.01 -21.51 25.13
C GLU A 1018 5.25 -21.13 25.96
N ASP A 1019 5.39 -19.87 26.41
CA ASP A 1019 6.31 -19.44 27.48
C ASP A 1019 6.02 -20.14 28.81
N ARG A 1020 4.73 -20.40 29.08
CA ARG A 1020 4.27 -21.11 30.29
C ARG A 1020 4.32 -22.60 30.14
N ILE A 1021 4.40 -23.14 28.91
CA ILE A 1021 4.44 -24.59 28.69
C ILE A 1021 5.65 -25.23 29.37
N PRO A 1022 6.90 -24.72 29.32
CA PRO A 1022 8.01 -25.21 30.14
C PRO A 1022 7.73 -25.19 31.66
N ALA A 1023 7.08 -24.16 32.18
CA ALA A 1023 6.72 -24.07 33.61
C ALA A 1023 5.59 -25.04 34.00
N ILE A 1024 4.63 -25.27 33.10
CA ILE A 1024 3.56 -26.26 33.23
C ILE A 1024 4.16 -27.67 33.19
N ILE A 1025 5.04 -27.96 32.23
CA ILE A 1025 5.77 -29.23 32.10
C ILE A 1025 6.58 -29.50 33.37
N SER A 1026 7.34 -28.52 33.88
CA SER A 1026 8.13 -28.68 35.11
C SER A 1026 7.24 -29.07 36.30
N ARG A 1027 6.15 -28.33 36.54
CA ARG A 1027 5.22 -28.61 37.65
C ARG A 1027 4.49 -29.93 37.48
N LEU A 1028 4.06 -30.25 36.25
CA LEU A 1028 3.42 -31.51 35.91
C LEU A 1028 4.36 -32.69 36.17
N THR A 1029 5.62 -32.58 35.76
CA THR A 1029 6.65 -33.62 35.92
C THR A 1029 7.00 -33.84 37.39
N GLU A 1030 7.21 -32.74 38.14
CA GLU A 1030 7.50 -32.78 39.58
C GLU A 1030 6.33 -33.39 40.37
N PHE A 1031 5.09 -32.96 40.11
CA PHE A 1031 3.89 -33.56 40.69
C PHE A 1031 3.74 -35.03 40.32
N HIS A 1032 3.86 -35.36 39.03
CA HIS A 1032 3.60 -36.71 38.54
C HIS A 1032 4.60 -37.70 39.13
N LYS A 1033 5.89 -37.34 39.18
CA LYS A 1033 6.92 -38.13 39.86
C LYS A 1033 6.60 -38.30 41.35
N GLY A 1034 6.27 -37.21 42.05
CA GLY A 1034 5.90 -37.27 43.47
C GLY A 1034 4.67 -38.15 43.75
N PHE A 1035 3.68 -38.14 42.85
CA PHE A 1035 2.51 -39.00 42.91
C PHE A 1035 2.86 -40.48 42.67
N MET A 1036 3.72 -40.77 41.70
CA MET A 1036 4.19 -42.14 41.45
C MET A 1036 5.04 -42.64 42.63
N ASP A 1037 5.93 -41.83 43.19
CA ASP A 1037 6.72 -42.20 44.37
C ASP A 1037 5.86 -42.38 45.65
N GLU A 1038 4.76 -41.63 45.80
CA GLU A 1038 3.77 -41.82 46.88
C GLU A 1038 3.01 -43.16 46.77
N PHE A 1039 2.67 -43.59 45.54
CA PHE A 1039 1.78 -44.74 45.31
C PHE A 1039 2.45 -45.99 44.70
N ARG A 1040 3.76 -45.99 44.42
CA ARG A 1040 4.47 -47.17 43.88
C ARG A 1040 4.49 -48.35 44.87
N GLY A 1041 4.40 -49.57 44.33
CA GLY A 1041 4.46 -50.85 45.06
C GLY A 1041 3.52 -51.90 44.49
#